data_AF-A0A9D8R7Y1-F1
#
_entry.id   AF-A0A9D8R7Y1-F1
#
_cell.length_a   1.000
_cell.length_b   1.000
_cell.length_c   1.000
_cell.angle_alpha   90.00
_cell.angle_beta   90.00
_cell.angle_gamma   90.00
#
_symmetry.space_group_name_H-M   'P 1'
#
loop_
_entity.id
_entity.type
_entity.pdbx_description
1 polymer ?
#
loop_
_entity_poly.entity_id
_entity_poly.type
_entity_poly.pdbx_seq_one_letter_code
_entity_poly.pdbx_strand_id
1 'polypeptide(L)'
;MAPKYRFLLLFAVALIVTWIIYWPIYRIAKGKNIVDNPDARKLHRVPVPVLGGAAVFFGIVLGLGFFKTMLSFTSLFAVLTAMIVMLYVGIIDDILKIPPIVRLIIEIVVMTLMIYGTHYSMCNFQGLWGIKLLPTIFSVPLSVFVMVGIINAINMIDGVDGMVSGFCIVACSLFGLVFFLSHEYSFAALAAVSVGALIPFFLHNVFGRESKMYIGDGGTMMMGTVLSAMVAALCKYRVEYPWFIDVQFGLIAFSIAVLSVPVFDTLRVMLYRIVKGKSPFKPDKNHLHHIFIELGFSHIGTTLAEIILDLFVVAVWALVWRMGAPVDIQLYAVIAASLLVTFGLAACFKLTIRKDGKGLKALHHLAEATHVDRKGIWLRIQKLVDGNWRKGGDSTAGGATLAVIAAVSLLSLHGCGPEPAVCPEEVDHPSSDNATCIAVFGDLQEYSQDNDLAAYYQNSLQWLKAKQLKDSSIACILHPGDVTNNNYGHQWRRFRKNTDSVSACIPFYSSTGNHDYTWDSNLKITDRRSTYLNNYYDFPFPLKNVVSTFEPGKLENAVYKNKLGGSDLYVIFLEFAPRPEVLDWASLWLKNNAATPVILATHEYLDTDGTLVTEATHADKHFQGTGLKYSKPVDVWEKVVYPYDNVRCVICGHVRSFTQYRETLNAAGRLVPQLQFNLQDEANGGGGWIMLWNLVKDKGTVEVSLYNTVTSQYRDGKPVWREFKVF
;
A
#
# COMPACT_ATOMS: atom_id res chain seq x y z
N MET A 1 14.38 6.37 2.89
CA MET A 1 14.26 5.33 1.84
C MET A 1 12.78 5.10 1.60
N ALA A 2 12.23 5.28 0.38
CA ALA A 2 10.80 5.08 0.14
C ALA A 2 10.36 3.64 0.51
N PRO A 3 9.09 3.39 0.91
CA PRO A 3 8.63 2.06 1.35
C PRO A 3 9.01 0.94 0.39
N LYS A 4 8.86 1.14 -0.93
CA LYS A 4 9.28 0.16 -1.96
C LYS A 4 10.75 -0.23 -1.88
N TYR A 5 11.65 0.72 -1.59
CA TYR A 5 13.08 0.43 -1.43
C TYR A 5 13.37 -0.28 -0.10
N ARG A 6 12.57 -0.02 0.94
CA ARG A 6 12.65 -0.74 2.22
C ARG A 6 12.23 -2.20 2.05
N PHE A 7 11.14 -2.49 1.33
CA PHE A 7 10.72 -3.87 1.04
C PHE A 7 11.71 -4.61 0.14
N LEU A 8 12.24 -3.95 -0.90
CA LEU A 8 13.31 -4.52 -1.72
C LEU A 8 14.57 -4.82 -0.91
N LEU A 9 14.91 -3.94 0.05
CA LEU A 9 16.03 -4.18 0.97
C LEU A 9 15.74 -5.36 1.91
N LEU A 10 14.56 -5.43 2.53
CA LEU A 10 14.15 -6.56 3.38
C LEU A 10 14.21 -7.89 2.63
N PHE A 11 13.67 -7.91 1.41
CA PHE A 11 13.77 -9.04 0.50
C PHE A 11 15.22 -9.42 0.21
N ALA A 12 16.07 -8.45 -0.15
CA ALA A 12 17.48 -8.69 -0.46
C ALA A 12 18.27 -9.19 0.75
N VAL A 13 18.02 -8.64 1.94
CA VAL A 13 18.65 -9.07 3.20
C VAL A 13 18.23 -10.51 3.51
N ALA A 14 16.94 -10.84 3.48
CA ALA A 14 16.47 -12.20 3.74
C ALA A 14 17.06 -13.21 2.75
N LEU A 15 17.18 -12.83 1.47
CA LEU A 15 17.82 -13.64 0.43
C LEU A 15 19.29 -13.89 0.73
N ILE A 16 20.07 -12.84 1.00
CA ILE A 16 21.50 -12.95 1.29
C ILE A 16 21.73 -13.77 2.56
N VAL A 17 20.97 -13.49 3.61
CA VAL A 17 21.07 -14.19 4.89
C VAL A 17 20.77 -15.68 4.71
N THR A 18 19.68 -16.03 4.00
CA THR A 18 19.34 -17.44 3.79
C THR A 18 20.40 -18.14 2.95
N TRP A 19 20.94 -17.49 1.92
CA TRP A 19 22.03 -18.03 1.11
C TRP A 19 23.27 -18.37 1.95
N ILE A 20 23.61 -17.51 2.91
CA ILE A 20 24.75 -17.72 3.82
C ILE A 20 24.46 -18.82 4.84
N ILE A 21 23.28 -18.79 5.48
CA ILE A 21 22.90 -19.72 6.56
C ILE A 21 22.60 -21.14 6.05
N TYR A 22 22.18 -21.27 4.78
CA TYR A 22 21.85 -22.56 4.18
C TYR A 22 22.97 -23.60 4.37
N TRP A 23 24.23 -23.20 4.18
CA TRP A 23 25.38 -24.11 4.26
C TRP A 23 25.69 -24.63 5.67
N PRO A 24 25.81 -23.78 6.71
CA PRO A 24 25.86 -24.24 8.09
C PRO A 24 24.75 -25.23 8.44
N ILE A 25 23.51 -24.93 8.06
CA ILE A 25 22.35 -25.79 8.33
C ILE A 25 22.47 -27.13 7.59
N TYR A 26 22.84 -27.11 6.31
CA TYR A 26 23.10 -28.33 5.53
C TYR A 26 24.18 -29.21 6.17
N ARG A 27 25.29 -28.61 6.64
CA ARG A 27 26.37 -29.34 7.33
C ARG A 27 25.89 -29.96 8.64
N ILE A 28 25.08 -29.25 9.42
CA ILE A 28 24.49 -29.76 10.66
C ILE A 28 23.55 -30.94 10.35
N ALA A 29 22.66 -30.79 9.37
CA ALA A 29 21.71 -31.84 9.00
C ALA A 29 22.43 -33.10 8.53
N LYS A 30 23.44 -32.97 7.66
CA LYS A 30 24.25 -34.11 7.22
C LYS A 30 25.09 -34.72 8.34
N GLY A 31 25.74 -33.88 9.16
CA GLY A 31 26.61 -34.34 10.25
C GLY A 31 25.86 -35.02 11.40
N LYS A 32 24.61 -34.60 11.66
CA LYS A 32 23.71 -35.24 12.65
C LYS A 32 22.81 -36.32 12.04
N ASN A 33 22.98 -36.64 10.76
CA ASN A 33 22.16 -37.61 10.03
C ASN A 33 20.64 -37.32 10.08
N ILE A 34 20.27 -36.03 10.08
CA ILE A 34 18.88 -35.57 9.96
C ILE A 34 18.54 -35.56 8.46
N VAL A 35 18.32 -36.76 7.94
CA VAL A 35 18.13 -37.03 6.50
C VAL A 35 16.85 -37.83 6.26
N ASP A 36 16.23 -37.57 5.12
CA ASP A 36 15.15 -38.37 4.60
C ASP A 36 15.71 -39.59 3.88
N ASN A 37 15.53 -40.76 4.48
CA ASN A 37 15.97 -42.01 3.90
C ASN A 37 14.99 -42.50 2.81
N PRO A 38 15.49 -43.04 1.68
CA PRO A 38 14.64 -43.66 0.67
C PRO A 38 13.75 -44.76 1.27
N ASP A 39 12.47 -44.75 0.91
CA ASP A 39 11.46 -45.77 1.26
C ASP A 39 10.69 -46.13 -0.03
N ALA A 40 10.03 -47.29 -0.08
CA ALA A 40 9.18 -47.73 -1.20
C ALA A 40 8.06 -46.72 -1.56
N ARG A 41 7.81 -45.77 -0.66
CA ARG A 41 6.83 -44.69 -0.83
C ARG A 41 7.41 -43.40 -1.43
N LYS A 42 8.73 -43.19 -1.39
CA LYS A 42 9.39 -41.91 -1.72
C LYS A 42 10.02 -41.92 -3.12
N LEU A 43 10.17 -40.75 -3.72
CA LEU A 43 10.66 -40.58 -5.11
C LEU A 43 12.19 -40.55 -5.22
N HIS A 44 12.90 -40.21 -4.14
CA HIS A 44 14.37 -40.13 -4.12
C HIS A 44 15.04 -41.46 -3.83
N ARG A 45 16.27 -41.62 -4.36
CA ARG A 45 17.07 -42.85 -4.25
C ARG A 45 18.31 -42.72 -3.36
N VAL A 46 18.61 -41.52 -2.87
CA VAL A 46 19.76 -41.22 -1.99
C VAL A 46 19.28 -40.42 -0.79
N PRO A 47 19.82 -40.63 0.43
CA PRO A 47 19.42 -39.84 1.60
C PRO A 47 19.62 -38.33 1.35
N VAL A 48 18.57 -37.54 1.59
CA VAL A 48 18.59 -36.07 1.40
C VAL A 48 18.37 -35.40 2.76
N PRO A 49 19.21 -34.43 3.18
CA PRO A 49 18.99 -33.68 4.42
C PRO A 49 17.60 -33.04 4.53
N VAL A 50 17.03 -33.00 5.74
CA VAL A 50 15.67 -32.45 6.01
C VAL A 50 15.74 -31.43 7.14
N LEU A 51 16.21 -30.23 6.80
CA LEU A 51 16.30 -29.12 7.76
C LEU A 51 16.15 -27.76 7.05
N GLY A 52 15.58 -27.76 5.85
CA GLY A 52 15.45 -26.57 5.01
C GLY A 52 14.61 -25.47 5.64
N GLY A 53 13.56 -25.82 6.38
CA GLY A 53 12.73 -24.90 7.12
C GLY A 53 13.52 -24.02 8.10
N ALA A 54 14.55 -24.56 8.74
CA ALA A 54 15.39 -23.79 9.66
C ALA A 54 16.19 -22.70 8.93
N ALA A 55 16.71 -22.99 7.73
CA ALA A 55 17.42 -21.99 6.93
C ALA A 55 16.47 -20.85 6.51
N VAL A 56 15.26 -21.18 6.05
CA VAL A 56 14.23 -20.20 5.66
C VAL A 56 13.80 -19.36 6.87
N PHE A 57 13.60 -20.00 8.04
CA PHE A 57 13.25 -19.32 9.29
C PHE A 57 14.24 -18.23 9.68
N PHE A 58 15.54 -18.56 9.71
CA PHE A 58 16.57 -17.57 10.05
C PHE A 58 16.64 -16.45 9.03
N GLY A 59 16.43 -16.75 7.74
CA GLY A 59 16.26 -15.75 6.69
C GLY A 59 15.15 -14.74 6.99
N ILE A 60 13.98 -15.22 7.38
CA ILE A 60 12.81 -14.40 7.72
C ILE A 60 13.09 -13.55 8.97
N VAL A 61 13.53 -14.19 10.07
CA VAL A 61 13.71 -13.49 11.36
C VAL A 61 14.81 -12.44 11.29
N LEU A 62 15.96 -12.77 10.71
CA LEU A 62 17.07 -11.82 10.59
C LEU A 62 16.78 -10.74 9.55
N GLY A 63 16.02 -11.08 8.49
CA GLY A 63 15.49 -10.10 7.53
C GLY A 63 14.61 -9.05 8.21
N LEU A 64 13.65 -9.47 9.06
CA LEU A 64 12.79 -8.57 9.83
C LEU A 64 13.56 -7.79 10.89
N GLY A 65 14.51 -8.44 11.57
CA GLY A 65 15.31 -7.84 12.65
C GLY A 65 16.19 -6.68 12.20
N PHE A 66 16.51 -6.58 10.90
CA PHE A 66 17.34 -5.51 10.35
C PHE A 66 16.61 -4.16 10.23
N PHE A 67 15.29 -4.09 10.47
CA PHE A 67 14.51 -2.88 10.23
C PHE A 67 13.53 -2.55 11.38
N LYS A 68 14.03 -1.84 12.40
CA LYS A 68 13.29 -1.50 13.63
C LYS A 68 12.25 -0.37 13.49
N THR A 69 12.32 0.46 12.45
CA THR A 69 11.67 1.79 12.45
C THR A 69 10.25 1.84 11.85
N MET A 70 9.66 0.72 11.41
CA MET A 70 8.41 0.73 10.61
C MET A 70 7.36 -0.34 11.00
N LEU A 71 7.63 -1.21 11.97
CA LEU A 71 6.79 -2.40 12.23
C LEU A 71 6.09 -2.29 13.59
N SER A 72 4.79 -2.59 13.61
CA SER A 72 4.09 -2.89 14.88
C SER A 72 4.57 -4.24 15.36
N PHE A 73 5.54 -4.23 16.28
CA PHE A 73 6.16 -5.45 16.78
C PHE A 73 5.19 -6.37 17.50
N THR A 74 4.09 -5.87 18.05
CA THR A 74 3.15 -6.66 18.84
C THR A 74 2.46 -7.75 18.00
N SER A 75 1.93 -7.41 16.83
CA SER A 75 1.25 -8.38 15.96
C SER A 75 2.22 -9.37 15.31
N LEU A 76 3.39 -8.89 14.87
CA LEU A 76 4.41 -9.77 14.29
C LEU A 76 5.04 -10.69 15.34
N PHE A 77 5.16 -10.27 16.59
CA PHE A 77 5.73 -11.09 17.67
C PHE A 77 4.91 -12.36 17.92
N ALA A 78 3.58 -12.27 17.95
CA ALA A 78 2.70 -13.42 18.08
C ALA A 78 2.84 -14.38 16.88
N VAL A 79 2.92 -13.84 15.65
CA VAL A 79 3.15 -14.65 14.44
C VAL A 79 4.52 -15.32 14.47
N LEU A 80 5.59 -14.61 14.83
CA LEU A 80 6.94 -15.14 14.94
C LEU A 80 7.04 -16.23 16.02
N THR A 81 6.33 -16.06 17.13
CA THR A 81 6.26 -17.06 18.20
C THR A 81 5.57 -18.33 17.70
N ALA A 82 4.43 -18.19 17.01
CA ALA A 82 3.76 -19.33 16.38
C ALA A 82 4.66 -20.02 15.34
N MET A 83 5.37 -19.25 14.51
CA MET A 83 6.33 -19.79 13.55
C MET A 83 7.44 -20.62 14.22
N ILE A 84 8.01 -20.14 15.32
CA ILE A 84 9.05 -20.86 16.07
C ILE A 84 8.51 -22.18 16.60
N VAL A 85 7.34 -22.15 17.24
CA VAL A 85 6.73 -23.35 17.81
C VAL A 85 6.43 -24.37 16.71
N MET A 86 5.83 -23.93 15.60
CA MET A 86 5.46 -24.82 14.50
C MET A 86 6.68 -25.37 13.74
N LEU A 87 7.74 -24.58 13.59
CA LEU A 87 9.03 -25.07 13.09
C LEU A 87 9.59 -26.18 13.98
N TYR A 88 9.59 -25.96 15.30
CA TYR A 88 10.13 -26.92 16.26
C TYR A 88 9.30 -28.22 16.28
N VAL A 89 7.98 -28.11 16.29
CA VAL A 89 7.07 -29.26 16.24
C VAL A 89 7.31 -30.08 14.97
N GLY A 90 7.40 -29.44 13.82
CA GLY A 90 7.66 -30.16 12.57
C GLY A 90 9.07 -30.77 12.50
N ILE A 91 10.11 -30.11 13.04
CA ILE A 91 11.44 -30.74 13.17
C ILE A 91 11.39 -31.97 14.08
N ILE A 92 10.62 -31.92 15.18
CA ILE A 92 10.40 -33.11 16.01
C ILE A 92 9.62 -34.17 15.23
N ASP A 93 8.64 -33.81 14.42
CA ASP A 93 7.90 -34.75 13.57
C ASP A 93 8.82 -35.45 12.55
N ASP A 94 9.71 -34.70 11.90
CA ASP A 94 10.72 -35.21 10.97
C ASP A 94 11.66 -36.24 11.64
N ILE A 95 11.99 -36.06 12.93
CA ILE A 95 12.93 -36.91 13.68
C ILE A 95 12.22 -38.08 14.38
N LEU A 96 11.11 -37.82 15.07
CA LEU A 96 10.44 -38.75 15.99
C LEU A 96 9.12 -39.32 15.45
N LYS A 97 8.55 -38.79 14.36
CA LYS A 97 7.27 -39.18 13.77
C LYS A 97 6.11 -39.14 14.78
N ILE A 98 5.68 -37.92 15.11
CA ILE A 98 4.63 -37.65 16.09
C ILE A 98 3.28 -38.20 15.57
N PRO A 99 2.41 -38.74 16.44
CA PRO A 99 1.05 -39.13 16.05
C PRO A 99 0.26 -37.94 15.48
N PRO A 100 -0.49 -38.11 14.35
CA PRO A 100 -1.20 -37.00 13.71
C PRO A 100 -2.18 -36.24 14.62
N ILE A 101 -2.80 -36.94 15.58
CA ILE A 101 -3.73 -36.32 16.54
C ILE A 101 -3.02 -35.37 17.51
N VAL A 102 -1.79 -35.69 17.93
CA VAL A 102 -1.00 -34.82 18.81
C VAL A 102 -0.59 -33.57 18.06
N ARG A 103 -0.17 -33.72 16.80
CA ARG A 103 0.14 -32.60 15.92
C ARG A 103 -1.05 -31.66 15.75
N LEU A 104 -2.24 -32.22 15.48
CA LEU A 104 -3.48 -31.46 15.35
C LEU A 104 -3.85 -30.68 16.62
N ILE A 105 -3.68 -31.27 17.81
CA ILE A 105 -3.93 -30.58 19.09
C ILE A 105 -2.96 -29.39 19.26
N ILE A 106 -1.68 -29.59 18.95
CA ILE A 106 -0.68 -28.51 19.04
C ILE A 106 -1.01 -27.39 18.05
N GLU A 107 -1.34 -27.72 16.79
CA GLU A 107 -1.78 -26.76 15.77
C GLU A 107 -2.97 -25.92 16.28
N ILE A 108 -4.00 -26.57 16.83
CA ILE A 108 -5.19 -25.88 17.39
C ILE A 108 -4.79 -24.92 18.52
N VAL A 109 -3.97 -25.36 19.46
CA VAL A 109 -3.54 -24.54 20.60
C VAL A 109 -2.73 -23.34 20.12
N VAL A 110 -1.74 -23.55 19.24
CA VAL A 110 -0.86 -22.48 18.74
C VAL A 110 -1.65 -21.47 17.91
N MET A 111 -2.55 -21.91 17.02
CA MET A 111 -3.40 -20.99 16.25
C MET A 111 -4.34 -20.20 17.15
N THR A 112 -4.90 -20.83 18.19
CA THR A 112 -5.74 -20.13 19.17
C THR A 112 -4.96 -19.05 19.91
N LEU A 113 -3.76 -19.36 20.40
CA LEU A 113 -2.87 -18.38 21.06
C LEU A 113 -2.45 -17.25 20.12
N MET A 114 -2.16 -17.57 18.85
CA MET A 114 -1.83 -16.58 17.83
C MET A 114 -3.01 -15.62 17.59
N ILE A 115 -4.23 -16.13 17.49
CA ILE A 115 -5.44 -15.31 17.36
C ILE A 115 -5.59 -14.36 18.55
N TYR A 116 -5.37 -14.84 19.78
CA TYR A 116 -5.42 -13.98 20.96
C TYR A 116 -4.30 -12.92 20.99
N GLY A 117 -3.07 -13.30 20.63
CA GLY A 117 -1.92 -12.38 20.63
C GLY A 117 -1.94 -11.33 19.51
N THR A 118 -2.54 -11.65 18.36
CA THR A 118 -2.69 -10.72 17.23
C THR A 118 -4.03 -9.99 17.23
N HIS A 119 -5.02 -10.54 17.94
CA HIS A 119 -6.44 -10.25 17.76
C HIS A 119 -6.92 -10.46 16.31
N TYR A 120 -6.24 -11.29 15.50
CA TYR A 120 -6.56 -11.55 14.09
C TYR A 120 -7.45 -12.78 13.96
N SER A 121 -8.69 -12.57 13.50
CA SER A 121 -9.67 -13.64 13.25
C SER A 121 -10.49 -13.31 12.00
N MET A 122 -11.05 -14.35 11.38
CA MET A 122 -11.96 -14.29 10.23
C MET A 122 -13.35 -13.81 10.66
N CYS A 123 -13.42 -12.55 11.11
CA CYS A 123 -14.66 -11.95 11.59
C CYS A 123 -15.36 -11.09 10.51
N ASN A 124 -14.66 -10.63 9.47
CA ASN A 124 -15.25 -9.82 8.41
C ASN A 124 -15.54 -10.68 7.16
N PHE A 125 -16.82 -10.78 6.81
CA PHE A 125 -17.29 -11.52 5.63
C PHE A 125 -17.58 -10.60 4.44
N GLN A 126 -17.40 -9.29 4.58
CA GLN A 126 -17.55 -8.30 3.51
C GLN A 126 -18.92 -8.32 2.79
N GLY A 127 -19.98 -8.78 3.47
CA GLY A 127 -21.31 -8.88 2.89
C GLY A 127 -21.57 -10.20 2.15
N LEU A 128 -20.66 -11.17 2.21
CA LEU A 128 -20.88 -12.54 1.72
C LEU A 128 -22.15 -13.10 2.37
N TRP A 129 -23.10 -13.52 1.55
CA TRP A 129 -24.44 -13.97 1.96
C TRP A 129 -25.20 -12.97 2.84
N GLY A 130 -24.92 -11.67 2.69
CA GLY A 130 -25.46 -10.61 3.54
C GLY A 130 -24.80 -10.50 4.92
N ILE A 131 -23.80 -11.33 5.22
CA ILE A 131 -23.08 -11.32 6.50
C ILE A 131 -21.92 -10.33 6.41
N LYS A 132 -21.97 -9.28 7.23
CA LYS A 132 -20.86 -8.32 7.34
C LYS A 132 -19.85 -8.74 8.38
N LEU A 133 -20.31 -8.90 9.62
CA LEU A 133 -19.47 -9.27 10.76
C LEU A 133 -20.00 -10.53 11.41
N LEU A 134 -19.09 -11.47 11.66
CA LEU A 134 -19.35 -12.71 12.36
C LEU A 134 -18.99 -12.53 13.85
N PRO A 135 -19.89 -12.88 14.79
CA PRO A 135 -19.60 -12.79 16.22
C PRO A 135 -18.37 -13.61 16.63
N THR A 136 -17.62 -13.16 17.64
CA THR A 136 -16.36 -13.78 18.09
C THR A 136 -16.49 -15.27 18.43
N ILE A 137 -17.63 -15.68 19.00
CA ILE A 137 -17.92 -17.08 19.33
C ILE A 137 -17.93 -18.00 18.10
N PHE A 138 -18.22 -17.46 16.92
CA PHE A 138 -18.19 -18.18 15.65
C PHE A 138 -16.92 -17.89 14.85
N SER A 139 -16.41 -16.65 14.87
CA SER A 139 -15.22 -16.26 14.10
C SER A 139 -13.95 -16.95 14.58
N VAL A 140 -13.78 -17.13 15.90
CA VAL A 140 -12.56 -17.76 16.45
C VAL A 140 -12.49 -19.26 16.11
N PRO A 141 -13.52 -20.10 16.37
CA PRO A 141 -13.48 -21.50 15.96
C PRO A 141 -13.33 -21.69 14.45
N LEU A 142 -14.01 -20.86 13.65
CA LEU A 142 -13.85 -20.88 12.19
C LEU A 142 -12.41 -20.56 11.78
N SER A 143 -11.81 -19.52 12.38
CA SER A 143 -10.42 -19.15 12.09
C SER A 143 -9.47 -20.28 12.43
N VAL A 144 -9.60 -20.90 13.60
CA VAL A 144 -8.76 -22.04 14.00
C VAL A 144 -8.91 -23.18 13.00
N PHE A 145 -10.14 -23.54 12.64
CA PHE A 145 -10.39 -24.60 11.66
C PHE A 145 -9.71 -24.32 10.32
N VAL A 146 -9.88 -23.10 9.79
CA VAL A 146 -9.29 -22.72 8.50
C VAL A 146 -7.76 -22.67 8.57
N MET A 147 -7.18 -22.06 9.61
CA MET A 147 -5.72 -21.98 9.77
C MET A 147 -5.08 -23.37 9.89
N VAL A 148 -5.64 -24.24 10.72
CA VAL A 148 -5.17 -25.63 10.88
C VAL A 148 -5.33 -26.41 9.56
N GLY A 149 -6.42 -26.17 8.83
CA GLY A 149 -6.63 -26.71 7.49
C GLY A 149 -5.57 -26.28 6.49
N ILE A 150 -5.20 -24.99 6.47
CA ILE A 150 -4.12 -24.45 5.63
C ILE A 150 -2.78 -25.08 5.99
N ILE A 151 -2.44 -25.18 7.28
CA ILE A 151 -1.18 -25.80 7.74
C ILE A 151 -1.08 -27.24 7.23
N ASN A 152 -2.13 -28.05 7.41
CA ASN A 152 -2.13 -29.43 6.94
C ASN A 152 -2.13 -29.52 5.40
N ALA A 153 -2.83 -28.62 4.70
CA ALA A 153 -2.82 -28.59 3.24
C ALA A 153 -1.41 -28.29 2.68
N ILE A 154 -0.71 -27.31 3.24
CA ILE A 154 0.67 -27.00 2.85
C ILE A 154 1.62 -28.16 3.19
N ASN A 155 1.39 -28.85 4.31
CA ASN A 155 2.20 -30.02 4.63
C ASN A 155 1.95 -31.20 3.67
N MET A 156 0.73 -31.38 3.19
CA MET A 156 0.36 -32.52 2.34
C MET A 156 0.75 -32.37 0.87
N ILE A 157 1.05 -31.15 0.40
CA ILE A 157 1.60 -30.92 -0.95
C ILE A 157 3.12 -31.13 -1.01
N ASP A 158 3.81 -31.34 0.12
CA ASP A 158 5.26 -31.59 0.12
C ASP A 158 5.60 -33.00 -0.37
N GLY A 159 5.60 -33.18 -1.69
CA GLY A 159 5.91 -34.45 -2.34
C GLY A 159 6.87 -34.36 -3.51
N VAL A 160 7.21 -33.15 -3.95
CA VAL A 160 7.97 -32.88 -5.18
C VAL A 160 8.92 -31.71 -4.98
N ASP A 161 10.14 -31.83 -5.53
CA ASP A 161 11.13 -30.74 -5.49
C ASP A 161 10.57 -29.41 -6.02
N GLY A 162 10.71 -28.36 -5.21
CA GLY A 162 10.28 -27.00 -5.48
C GLY A 162 8.81 -26.71 -5.22
N MET A 163 7.99 -27.72 -4.87
CA MET A 163 6.54 -27.56 -4.77
C MET A 163 6.13 -26.57 -3.68
N VAL A 164 6.46 -26.86 -2.42
CA VAL A 164 6.09 -26.01 -1.28
C VAL A 164 6.75 -24.63 -1.38
N SER A 165 8.04 -24.58 -1.69
CA SER A 165 8.78 -23.31 -1.75
C SER A 165 8.34 -22.45 -2.93
N GLY A 166 8.11 -23.04 -4.10
CA GLY A 166 7.59 -22.33 -5.28
C GLY A 166 6.16 -21.82 -5.06
N PHE A 167 5.28 -22.66 -4.50
CA PHE A 167 3.92 -22.26 -4.14
C PHE A 167 3.93 -21.11 -3.11
N CYS A 168 4.71 -21.23 -2.04
CA CYS A 168 4.80 -20.20 -1.01
C CYS A 168 5.40 -18.88 -1.54
N ILE A 169 6.35 -18.93 -2.47
CA ILE A 169 6.87 -17.73 -3.17
C ILE A 169 5.72 -16.98 -3.87
N VAL A 170 4.88 -17.70 -4.63
CA VAL A 170 3.75 -17.10 -5.34
C VAL A 170 2.70 -16.59 -4.36
N ALA A 171 2.28 -17.40 -3.39
CA ALA A 171 1.27 -17.03 -2.40
C ALA A 171 1.70 -15.81 -1.56
N CYS A 172 2.94 -15.80 -1.05
CA CYS A 172 3.47 -14.65 -0.31
C CYS A 172 3.58 -13.42 -1.20
N SER A 173 3.92 -13.56 -2.49
CA SER A 173 3.96 -12.41 -3.41
C SER A 173 2.58 -11.81 -3.65
N LEU A 174 1.55 -12.65 -3.86
CA LEU A 174 0.17 -12.20 -4.07
C LEU A 174 -0.43 -11.57 -2.81
N PHE A 175 -0.30 -12.23 -1.64
CA PHE A 175 -0.72 -11.65 -0.37
C PHE A 175 0.08 -10.39 -0.03
N GLY A 176 1.39 -10.41 -0.22
CA GLY A 176 2.27 -9.27 0.02
C GLY A 176 1.93 -8.06 -0.84
N LEU A 177 1.55 -8.26 -2.10
CA LEU A 177 1.05 -7.21 -2.97
C LEU A 177 -0.24 -6.60 -2.40
N VAL A 178 -1.22 -7.42 -2.02
CA VAL A 178 -2.46 -6.92 -1.41
C VAL A 178 -2.19 -6.16 -0.12
N PHE A 179 -1.32 -6.66 0.77
CA PHE A 179 -0.95 -5.95 2.00
C PHE A 179 -0.21 -4.64 1.73
N PHE A 180 0.71 -4.62 0.76
CA PHE A 180 1.42 -3.40 0.38
C PHE A 180 0.45 -2.33 -0.13
N LEU A 181 -0.51 -2.74 -0.96
CA LEU A 181 -1.55 -1.87 -1.51
C LEU A 181 -2.60 -1.47 -0.47
N SER A 182 -2.79 -2.29 0.56
CA SER A 182 -3.67 -2.01 1.71
C SER A 182 -2.97 -1.26 2.84
N HIS A 183 -1.72 -0.82 2.64
CA HIS A 183 -0.88 -0.17 3.66
C HIS A 183 -0.60 -1.00 4.93
N GLU A 184 -0.81 -2.32 4.87
CA GLU A 184 -0.50 -3.25 5.93
C GLU A 184 0.96 -3.69 5.87
N TYR A 185 1.85 -2.74 6.14
CA TYR A 185 3.29 -2.88 5.94
C TYR A 185 3.92 -3.99 6.79
N SER A 186 3.31 -4.35 7.93
CA SER A 186 3.82 -5.45 8.76
C SER A 186 3.73 -6.80 8.05
N PHE A 187 2.60 -7.10 7.41
CA PHE A 187 2.44 -8.34 6.64
C PHE A 187 3.06 -8.24 5.25
N ALA A 188 3.10 -7.05 4.63
CA ALA A 188 3.87 -6.84 3.41
C ALA A 188 5.37 -7.11 3.63
N ALA A 189 5.91 -6.71 4.80
CA ALA A 189 7.29 -7.00 5.19
C ALA A 189 7.49 -8.50 5.40
N LEU A 190 6.60 -9.16 6.16
CA LEU A 190 6.63 -10.62 6.37
C LEU A 190 6.59 -11.39 5.05
N ALA A 191 5.76 -10.96 4.10
CA ALA A 191 5.71 -11.51 2.76
C ALA A 191 7.03 -11.31 2.01
N ALA A 192 7.56 -10.09 1.96
CA ALA A 192 8.80 -9.77 1.25
C ALA A 192 10.01 -10.59 1.77
N VAL A 193 10.17 -10.69 3.10
CA VAL A 193 11.25 -11.51 3.69
C VAL A 193 11.02 -13.00 3.46
N SER A 194 9.77 -13.48 3.45
CA SER A 194 9.46 -14.88 3.18
C SER A 194 9.82 -15.25 1.74
N VAL A 195 9.46 -14.41 0.77
CA VAL A 195 9.87 -14.60 -0.64
C VAL A 195 11.40 -14.56 -0.76
N GLY A 196 12.05 -13.57 -0.13
CA GLY A 196 13.51 -13.46 -0.12
C GLY A 196 14.20 -14.71 0.44
N ALA A 197 13.70 -15.25 1.55
CA ALA A 197 14.26 -16.44 2.18
C ALA A 197 13.97 -17.74 1.40
N LEU A 198 12.80 -17.85 0.76
CA LEU A 198 12.44 -19.05 0.01
C LEU A 198 13.21 -19.21 -1.31
N ILE A 199 13.65 -18.12 -1.95
CA ILE A 199 14.34 -18.19 -3.24
C ILE A 199 15.67 -18.99 -3.17
N PRO A 200 16.61 -18.70 -2.27
CA PRO A 200 17.82 -19.51 -2.10
C PRO A 200 17.49 -20.98 -1.84
N PHE A 201 16.53 -21.24 -0.95
CA PHE A 201 16.11 -22.60 -0.64
C PHE A 201 15.54 -23.32 -1.88
N PHE A 202 14.64 -22.68 -2.64
CA PHE A 202 14.09 -23.19 -3.89
C PHE A 202 15.20 -23.56 -4.88
N LEU A 203 16.20 -22.68 -5.04
CA LEU A 203 17.32 -22.92 -5.96
C LEU A 203 18.13 -24.18 -5.57
N HIS A 204 18.47 -24.33 -4.30
CA HIS A 204 19.18 -25.52 -3.82
C HIS A 204 18.31 -26.79 -3.86
N ASN A 205 17.02 -26.67 -3.59
CA ASN A 205 16.09 -27.80 -3.58
C ASN A 205 15.81 -28.34 -5.00
N VAL A 206 15.64 -27.45 -5.98
CA VAL A 206 15.34 -27.83 -7.38
C VAL A 206 16.59 -28.18 -8.18
N PHE A 207 17.61 -27.32 -8.14
CA PHE A 207 18.79 -27.43 -9.01
C PHE A 207 19.99 -28.09 -8.33
N GLY A 208 20.01 -28.15 -7.00
CA GLY A 208 21.13 -28.72 -6.26
C GLY A 208 21.25 -30.22 -6.50
N ARG A 209 22.47 -30.70 -6.76
CA ARG A 209 22.78 -32.13 -6.80
C ARG A 209 23.59 -32.54 -5.57
N GLU A 210 24.59 -31.74 -5.22
CA GLU A 210 25.40 -31.97 -4.01
C GLU A 210 24.80 -31.22 -2.81
N SER A 211 24.15 -30.09 -3.05
CA SER A 211 23.62 -29.18 -2.02
C SER A 211 22.13 -29.34 -1.70
N LYS A 212 21.45 -30.36 -2.27
CA LYS A 212 20.01 -30.55 -2.11
C LYS A 212 19.60 -30.78 -0.65
N MET A 213 18.55 -30.09 -0.22
CA MET A 213 17.91 -30.27 1.10
C MET A 213 16.39 -30.18 0.91
N TYR A 214 15.65 -30.97 1.68
CA TYR A 214 14.20 -30.87 1.78
C TYR A 214 13.78 -29.86 2.85
N ILE A 215 12.61 -29.26 2.64
CA ILE A 215 12.09 -28.23 3.53
C ILE A 215 11.73 -28.84 4.89
N GLY A 216 11.20 -30.06 4.89
CA GLY A 216 10.78 -30.82 6.08
C GLY A 216 9.43 -30.39 6.63
N ASP A 217 8.85 -31.25 7.47
CA ASP A 217 7.61 -30.95 8.21
C ASP A 217 7.77 -29.64 9.01
N GLY A 218 8.97 -29.36 9.53
CA GLY A 218 9.27 -28.09 10.20
C GLY A 218 9.02 -26.86 9.32
N GLY A 219 9.50 -26.88 8.07
CA GLY A 219 9.37 -25.73 7.18
C GLY A 219 7.97 -25.59 6.57
N THR A 220 7.30 -26.70 6.24
CA THR A 220 5.92 -26.68 5.73
C THR A 220 4.94 -26.17 6.78
N MET A 221 5.05 -26.63 8.03
CA MET A 221 4.18 -26.20 9.14
C MET A 221 4.41 -24.72 9.49
N MET A 222 5.68 -24.28 9.47
CA MET A 222 6.03 -22.86 9.62
C MET A 222 5.43 -22.00 8.50
N MET A 223 5.60 -22.38 7.23
CA MET A 223 5.05 -21.61 6.11
C MET A 223 3.52 -21.64 6.07
N GLY A 224 2.91 -22.78 6.43
CA GLY A 224 1.46 -22.87 6.62
C GLY A 224 0.96 -21.91 7.70
N THR A 225 1.74 -21.70 8.76
CA THR A 225 1.45 -20.70 9.80
C THR A 225 1.54 -19.28 9.27
N VAL A 226 2.57 -18.95 8.48
CA VAL A 226 2.72 -17.64 7.83
C VAL A 226 1.53 -17.34 6.93
N LEU A 227 1.14 -18.27 6.05
CA LEU A 227 0.00 -18.10 5.14
C LEU A 227 -1.33 -18.01 5.92
N SER A 228 -1.49 -18.80 6.98
CA SER A 228 -2.66 -18.74 7.87
C SER A 228 -2.80 -17.37 8.55
N ALA A 229 -1.69 -16.82 9.04
CA ALA A 229 -1.66 -15.49 9.64
C ALA A 229 -1.99 -14.39 8.62
N MET A 230 -1.52 -14.52 7.37
CA MET A 230 -1.87 -13.61 6.28
C MET A 230 -3.36 -13.65 5.96
N VAL A 231 -3.96 -14.84 5.81
CA VAL A 231 -5.41 -14.96 5.56
C VAL A 231 -6.23 -14.34 6.69
N ALA A 232 -5.86 -14.59 7.95
CA ALA A 232 -6.58 -14.04 9.09
C ALA A 232 -6.39 -12.53 9.25
N ALA A 233 -5.22 -12.00 8.91
CA ALA A 233 -5.00 -10.56 8.84
C ALA A 233 -5.93 -9.93 7.81
N LEU A 234 -5.96 -10.45 6.57
CA LEU A 234 -6.87 -9.97 5.51
C LEU A 234 -8.34 -9.97 5.98
N CYS A 235 -8.78 -11.02 6.67
CA CYS A 235 -10.18 -11.18 7.08
C CYS A 235 -10.54 -10.45 8.39
N LYS A 236 -9.57 -9.91 9.14
CA LYS A 236 -9.85 -9.03 10.29
C LYS A 236 -10.15 -7.62 9.84
N TYR A 237 -9.35 -7.10 8.91
CA TYR A 237 -9.30 -5.67 8.69
C TYR A 237 -10.68 -5.15 8.27
N ARG A 238 -11.15 -4.15 9.02
CA ARG A 238 -12.11 -3.17 8.52
C ARG A 238 -11.50 -2.67 7.21
N VAL A 239 -12.20 -2.88 6.10
CA VAL A 239 -11.95 -2.04 4.92
C VAL A 239 -12.44 -0.64 5.31
N GLU A 240 -11.58 0.10 5.99
CA GLU A 240 -11.68 1.55 6.22
C GLU A 240 -10.74 2.28 5.25
N TYR A 241 -10.57 1.75 4.04
CA TYR A 241 -9.84 2.38 2.95
C TYR A 241 -10.63 2.24 1.64
N PRO A 242 -11.54 3.18 1.32
CA PRO A 242 -12.38 3.18 0.11
C PRO A 242 -11.65 3.27 -1.25
N TRP A 243 -10.33 3.45 -1.28
CA TRP A 243 -9.65 3.99 -2.48
C TRP A 243 -8.77 3.02 -3.26
N PHE A 244 -8.59 1.79 -2.82
CA PHE A 244 -7.75 0.84 -3.56
C PHE A 244 -8.39 -0.53 -3.76
N ILE A 245 -9.11 -1.01 -2.75
CA ILE A 245 -9.91 -2.22 -2.83
C ILE A 245 -11.32 -1.76 -3.20
N ASP A 246 -11.68 -1.91 -4.47
CA ASP A 246 -13.06 -1.72 -4.97
C ASP A 246 -14.04 -2.31 -3.94
N VAL A 247 -15.20 -1.69 -3.75
CA VAL A 247 -16.24 -2.08 -2.76
C VAL A 247 -16.66 -3.55 -2.95
N GLN A 248 -16.24 -4.17 -4.05
CA GLN A 248 -16.50 -5.55 -4.44
C GLN A 248 -15.29 -6.49 -4.40
N PHE A 249 -14.09 -6.12 -3.95
CA PHE A 249 -12.98 -7.09 -3.88
C PHE A 249 -13.25 -8.15 -2.81
N GLY A 250 -13.57 -9.37 -3.22
CA GLY A 250 -13.83 -10.48 -2.30
C GLY A 250 -12.54 -11.02 -1.70
N LEU A 251 -12.15 -10.57 -0.50
CA LEU A 251 -10.92 -11.03 0.19
C LEU A 251 -10.96 -12.52 0.52
N ILE A 252 -12.14 -13.05 0.88
CA ILE A 252 -12.32 -14.49 1.12
C ILE A 252 -12.12 -15.27 -0.18
N ALA A 253 -12.75 -14.82 -1.28
CA ALA A 253 -12.62 -15.45 -2.59
C ALA A 253 -11.17 -15.40 -3.10
N PHE A 254 -10.51 -14.25 -2.96
CA PHE A 254 -9.08 -14.08 -3.24
C PHE A 254 -8.21 -15.03 -2.41
N SER A 255 -8.43 -15.09 -1.09
CA SER A 255 -7.64 -15.96 -0.20
C SER A 255 -7.78 -17.43 -0.58
N ILE A 256 -8.98 -17.86 -0.94
CA ILE A 256 -9.24 -19.23 -1.40
C ILE A 256 -8.61 -19.46 -2.78
N ALA A 257 -8.65 -18.47 -3.68
CA ALA A 257 -8.05 -18.58 -5.01
C ALA A 257 -6.52 -18.77 -4.92
N VAL A 258 -5.85 -18.01 -4.04
CA VAL A 258 -4.39 -18.10 -3.81
C VAL A 258 -3.98 -19.41 -3.12
N LEU A 259 -4.89 -20.04 -2.36
CA LEU A 259 -4.64 -21.30 -1.65
C LEU A 259 -5.38 -22.49 -2.29
N SER A 260 -5.83 -22.33 -3.53
CA SER A 260 -6.82 -23.21 -4.15
C SER A 260 -6.31 -24.63 -4.30
N VAL A 261 -5.19 -24.81 -5.00
CA VAL A 261 -4.68 -26.16 -5.31
C VAL A 261 -4.37 -26.95 -4.03
N PRO A 262 -3.61 -26.44 -3.04
CA PRO A 262 -3.32 -27.20 -1.83
C PRO A 262 -4.55 -27.56 -1.01
N VAL A 263 -5.49 -26.62 -0.85
CA VAL A 263 -6.69 -26.83 -0.04
C VAL A 263 -7.63 -27.83 -0.70
N PHE A 264 -8.00 -27.59 -1.97
CA PHE A 264 -8.97 -28.45 -2.66
C PHE A 264 -8.40 -29.83 -3.00
N ASP A 265 -7.09 -29.94 -3.29
CA ASP A 265 -6.47 -31.24 -3.49
C ASP A 265 -6.47 -32.08 -2.20
N THR A 266 -6.16 -31.44 -1.07
CA THR A 266 -6.22 -32.10 0.24
C THR A 266 -7.64 -32.56 0.57
N LEU A 267 -8.64 -31.70 0.37
CA LEU A 267 -10.05 -32.05 0.57
C LEU A 267 -10.49 -33.20 -0.34
N ARG A 268 -10.10 -33.17 -1.61
CA ARG A 268 -10.37 -34.25 -2.59
C ARG A 268 -9.82 -35.58 -2.13
N VAL A 269 -8.55 -35.61 -1.73
CA VAL A 269 -7.88 -36.84 -1.30
C VAL A 269 -8.47 -37.36 0.02
N MET A 270 -8.78 -36.48 0.98
CA MET A 270 -9.47 -36.85 2.21
C MET A 270 -10.87 -37.44 1.93
N LEU A 271 -11.66 -36.81 1.06
CA LEU A 271 -12.98 -37.29 0.68
C LEU A 271 -12.88 -38.66 -0.01
N TYR A 272 -11.93 -38.84 -0.92
CA TYR A 272 -11.67 -40.12 -1.57
C TYR A 272 -11.36 -41.23 -0.54
N ARG A 273 -10.61 -40.93 0.52
CA ARG A 273 -10.32 -41.88 1.62
C ARG A 273 -11.58 -42.23 2.41
N ILE A 274 -12.39 -41.23 2.78
CA ILE A 274 -13.63 -41.41 3.53
C ILE A 274 -14.61 -42.30 2.73
N VAL A 275 -14.78 -42.04 1.43
CA VAL A 275 -15.62 -42.87 0.54
C VAL A 275 -15.12 -44.32 0.45
N LYS A 276 -13.82 -44.56 0.68
CA LYS A 276 -13.22 -45.90 0.74
C LYS A 276 -13.16 -46.49 2.15
N GLY A 277 -13.81 -45.87 3.14
CA GLY A 277 -13.81 -46.33 4.54
C GLY A 277 -12.44 -46.22 5.23
N LYS A 278 -11.53 -45.41 4.69
CA LYS A 278 -10.18 -45.17 5.26
C LYS A 278 -10.15 -43.85 6.02
N SER A 279 -9.33 -43.78 7.06
CA SER A 279 -9.10 -42.53 7.80
C SER A 279 -8.62 -41.41 6.86
N PRO A 280 -9.16 -40.17 6.98
CA PRO A 280 -8.73 -39.03 6.19
C PRO A 280 -7.26 -38.64 6.46
N PHE A 281 -6.71 -38.99 7.63
CA PHE A 281 -5.32 -38.70 8.02
C PHE A 281 -4.31 -39.77 7.57
N LYS A 282 -4.76 -40.81 6.87
CA LYS A 282 -3.88 -41.87 6.39
C LYS A 282 -3.09 -41.38 5.16
N PRO A 283 -1.76 -41.60 5.07
CA PRO A 283 -0.97 -41.25 3.87
C PRO A 283 -1.49 -41.94 2.59
N ASP A 284 -1.41 -41.27 1.44
CA ASP A 284 -1.88 -41.78 0.14
C ASP A 284 -1.12 -41.12 -1.04
N LYS A 285 -1.11 -41.79 -2.20
CA LYS A 285 -0.48 -41.31 -3.45
C LYS A 285 -1.47 -40.74 -4.47
N ASN A 286 -2.64 -40.28 -4.03
CA ASN A 286 -3.69 -39.80 -4.93
C ASN A 286 -3.68 -38.28 -5.19
N HIS A 287 -2.77 -37.54 -4.56
CA HIS A 287 -2.57 -36.11 -4.79
C HIS A 287 -2.25 -35.78 -6.25
N LEU A 288 -2.56 -34.56 -6.68
CA LEU A 288 -2.38 -34.15 -8.08
C LEU A 288 -0.94 -34.35 -8.55
N HIS A 289 0.04 -33.98 -7.72
CA HIS A 289 1.45 -34.12 -8.04
C HIS A 289 1.85 -35.57 -8.30
N HIS A 290 1.28 -36.54 -7.58
CA HIS A 290 1.55 -37.95 -7.84
C HIS A 290 0.97 -38.41 -9.19
N ILE A 291 -0.17 -37.87 -9.60
CA ILE A 291 -0.77 -38.17 -10.92
C ILE A 291 0.10 -37.59 -12.04
N PHE A 292 0.63 -36.37 -11.88
CA PHE A 292 1.59 -35.79 -12.84
C PHE A 292 2.87 -36.63 -12.95
N ILE A 293 3.42 -37.09 -11.82
CA ILE A 293 4.60 -37.96 -11.81
C ILE A 293 4.28 -39.32 -12.46
N GLU A 294 3.09 -39.89 -12.23
CA GLU A 294 2.63 -41.13 -12.91
C GLU A 294 2.53 -40.95 -14.43
N LEU A 295 2.16 -39.76 -14.90
CA LEU A 295 2.16 -39.37 -16.31
C LEU A 295 3.57 -39.07 -16.88
N GLY A 296 4.62 -39.19 -16.06
CA GLY A 296 6.02 -39.04 -16.47
C GLY A 296 6.56 -37.61 -16.42
N PHE A 297 5.85 -36.65 -15.82
CA PHE A 297 6.34 -35.28 -15.68
C PHE A 297 7.60 -35.26 -14.78
N SER A 298 8.50 -34.32 -15.04
CA SER A 298 9.63 -34.07 -14.14
C SER A 298 9.15 -33.43 -12.83
N HIS A 299 9.98 -33.44 -11.78
CA HIS A 299 9.63 -32.79 -10.51
C HIS A 299 9.35 -31.29 -10.71
N ILE A 300 10.24 -30.57 -11.40
CA ILE A 300 10.03 -29.15 -11.68
C ILE A 300 8.83 -28.91 -12.62
N GLY A 301 8.60 -29.81 -13.59
CA GLY A 301 7.43 -29.76 -14.47
C GLY A 301 6.12 -29.87 -13.70
N THR A 302 6.08 -30.78 -12.73
CA THR A 302 4.93 -30.97 -11.84
C THR A 302 4.70 -29.74 -10.96
N THR A 303 5.75 -29.21 -10.33
CA THR A 303 5.69 -27.98 -9.53
C THR A 303 5.16 -26.80 -10.34
N LEU A 304 5.68 -26.57 -11.55
CA LEU A 304 5.22 -25.48 -12.41
C LEU A 304 3.78 -25.68 -12.88
N ALA A 305 3.39 -26.92 -13.22
CA ALA A 305 2.03 -27.21 -13.63
C ALA A 305 1.02 -26.90 -12.52
N GLU A 306 1.29 -27.29 -11.27
CA GLU A 306 0.41 -26.97 -10.15
C GLU A 306 0.35 -25.47 -9.84
N ILE A 307 1.48 -24.75 -9.90
CA ILE A 307 1.50 -23.29 -9.75
C ILE A 307 0.68 -22.61 -10.87
N ILE A 308 0.80 -23.07 -12.12
CA ILE A 308 0.02 -22.53 -13.25
C ILE A 308 -1.48 -22.78 -13.05
N LEU A 309 -1.85 -23.97 -12.57
CA LEU A 309 -3.23 -24.29 -12.26
C LEU A 309 -3.80 -23.42 -11.12
N ASP A 310 -2.99 -23.11 -10.12
CA ASP A 310 -3.38 -22.21 -9.04
C ASP A 310 -3.52 -20.75 -9.54
N LEU A 311 -2.55 -20.26 -10.31
CA LEU A 311 -2.61 -18.95 -10.97
C LEU A 311 -3.79 -18.83 -11.93
N PHE A 312 -4.22 -19.92 -12.57
CA PHE A 312 -5.45 -19.94 -13.36
C PHE A 312 -6.69 -19.66 -12.49
N VAL A 313 -6.80 -20.23 -11.29
CA VAL A 313 -7.90 -19.93 -10.36
C VAL A 313 -7.84 -18.47 -9.90
N VAL A 314 -6.65 -17.95 -9.61
CA VAL A 314 -6.44 -16.52 -9.31
C VAL A 314 -6.86 -15.64 -10.49
N ALA A 315 -6.55 -16.03 -11.73
CA ALA A 315 -6.95 -15.30 -12.93
C ALA A 315 -8.48 -15.32 -13.13
N VAL A 316 -9.15 -16.45 -12.86
CA VAL A 316 -10.62 -16.54 -12.87
C VAL A 316 -11.22 -15.58 -11.84
N TRP A 317 -10.72 -15.57 -10.61
CA TRP A 317 -11.15 -14.60 -9.60
C TRP A 317 -10.94 -13.16 -10.06
N ALA A 318 -9.75 -12.83 -10.57
CA ALA A 318 -9.41 -11.48 -11.02
C ALA A 318 -10.30 -11.02 -12.18
N LEU A 319 -10.64 -11.91 -13.12
CA LEU A 319 -11.57 -11.64 -14.21
C LEU A 319 -12.97 -11.34 -13.68
N VAL A 320 -13.50 -12.19 -12.79
CA VAL A 320 -14.84 -12.03 -12.22
C VAL A 320 -14.94 -10.76 -11.37
N TRP A 321 -13.89 -10.45 -10.61
CA TRP A 321 -13.77 -9.17 -9.89
C TRP A 321 -13.75 -7.99 -10.86
N ARG A 322 -12.94 -8.04 -11.93
CA ARG A 322 -12.83 -6.95 -12.91
C ARG A 322 -14.13 -6.67 -13.66
N MET A 323 -15.00 -7.68 -13.78
CA MET A 323 -16.36 -7.56 -14.33
C MET A 323 -17.36 -6.91 -13.37
N GLY A 324 -16.97 -6.55 -12.15
CA GLY A 324 -17.87 -5.95 -11.15
C GLY A 324 -18.87 -6.95 -10.59
N ALA A 325 -18.49 -8.23 -10.48
CA ALA A 325 -19.35 -9.24 -9.90
C ALA A 325 -19.39 -9.13 -8.36
N PRO A 326 -20.54 -9.36 -7.71
CA PRO A 326 -20.64 -9.42 -6.25
C PRO A 326 -19.70 -10.45 -5.61
N VAL A 327 -19.34 -10.24 -4.35
CA VAL A 327 -18.42 -11.11 -3.59
C VAL A 327 -18.87 -12.58 -3.53
N ASP A 328 -20.18 -12.84 -3.53
CA ASP A 328 -20.74 -14.20 -3.60
C ASP A 328 -20.40 -14.90 -4.92
N ILE A 329 -20.55 -14.18 -6.04
CA ILE A 329 -20.27 -14.70 -7.38
C ILE A 329 -18.78 -14.96 -7.55
N GLN A 330 -17.94 -14.07 -7.02
CA GLN A 330 -16.50 -14.30 -6.97
C GLN A 330 -16.16 -15.59 -6.20
N LEU A 331 -16.75 -15.80 -5.03
CA LEU A 331 -16.54 -17.02 -4.25
C LEU A 331 -16.98 -18.27 -5.02
N TYR A 332 -18.17 -18.26 -5.61
CA TYR A 332 -18.68 -19.42 -6.35
C TYR A 332 -17.85 -19.72 -7.59
N ALA A 333 -17.40 -18.69 -8.31
CA ALA A 333 -16.51 -18.86 -9.46
C ALA A 333 -15.18 -19.49 -9.05
N VAL A 334 -14.59 -19.04 -7.93
CA VAL A 334 -13.37 -19.63 -7.37
C VAL A 334 -13.60 -21.08 -6.99
N ILE A 335 -14.64 -21.39 -6.21
CA ILE A 335 -14.94 -22.78 -5.81
C ILE A 335 -15.14 -23.68 -7.04
N ALA A 336 -15.89 -23.22 -8.05
CA ALA A 336 -16.11 -23.97 -9.27
C ALA A 336 -14.80 -24.23 -10.04
N ALA A 337 -13.95 -23.21 -10.18
CA ALA A 337 -12.64 -23.33 -10.82
C ALA A 337 -11.72 -24.28 -10.04
N SER A 338 -11.66 -24.17 -8.71
CA SER A 338 -10.88 -25.05 -7.84
C SER A 338 -11.31 -26.51 -7.95
N LEU A 339 -12.62 -26.78 -7.95
CA LEU A 339 -13.16 -28.13 -8.14
C LEU A 339 -12.85 -28.69 -9.53
N LEU A 340 -12.97 -27.86 -10.57
CA LEU A 340 -12.62 -28.26 -11.94
C LEU A 340 -11.13 -28.61 -12.06
N VAL A 341 -10.26 -27.76 -11.52
CA VAL A 341 -8.80 -27.94 -11.54
C VAL A 341 -8.36 -29.17 -10.75
N THR A 342 -9.02 -29.48 -9.64
CA THR A 342 -8.59 -30.59 -8.76
C THR A 342 -9.32 -31.91 -9.04
N PHE A 343 -10.65 -31.91 -8.99
CA PHE A 343 -11.47 -33.10 -9.24
C PHE A 343 -11.60 -33.39 -10.74
N GLY A 344 -11.92 -32.36 -11.53
CA GLY A 344 -12.13 -32.48 -12.97
C GLY A 344 -10.87 -32.93 -13.71
N LEU A 345 -9.74 -32.26 -13.49
CA LEU A 345 -8.47 -32.59 -14.13
C LEU A 345 -8.00 -34.00 -13.76
N ALA A 346 -8.09 -34.37 -12.48
CA ALA A 346 -7.67 -35.70 -12.06
C ALA A 346 -8.56 -36.82 -12.60
N ALA A 347 -9.87 -36.60 -12.69
CA ALA A 347 -10.77 -37.53 -13.36
C ALA A 347 -10.40 -37.66 -14.84
N CYS A 348 -10.13 -36.53 -15.52
CA CYS A 348 -9.68 -36.50 -16.90
C CYS A 348 -8.38 -37.27 -17.11
N PHE A 349 -7.37 -37.06 -16.27
CA PHE A 349 -6.09 -37.79 -16.33
C PHE A 349 -6.29 -39.28 -16.09
N LYS A 350 -7.01 -39.68 -15.04
CA LYS A 350 -7.29 -41.11 -14.77
C LYS A 350 -8.06 -41.78 -15.91
N LEU A 351 -9.00 -41.09 -16.55
CA LEU A 351 -9.70 -41.61 -17.73
C LEU A 351 -8.79 -41.70 -18.95
N THR A 352 -7.90 -40.73 -19.14
CA THR A 352 -6.94 -40.72 -20.26
C THR A 352 -5.92 -41.83 -20.13
N ILE A 353 -5.41 -42.08 -18.92
CA ILE A 353 -4.53 -43.22 -18.59
C ILE A 353 -5.25 -44.54 -18.89
N ARG A 354 -6.53 -44.67 -18.50
CA ARG A 354 -7.32 -45.90 -18.75
C ARG A 354 -7.61 -46.16 -20.23
N LYS A 355 -7.78 -45.12 -21.05
CA LYS A 355 -8.13 -45.25 -22.46
C LYS A 355 -6.95 -45.59 -23.37
N ASP A 356 -5.72 -45.47 -22.87
CA ASP A 356 -4.45 -45.76 -23.58
C ASP A 356 -4.46 -45.32 -25.07
N GLY A 357 -4.76 -44.04 -25.30
CA GLY A 357 -5.05 -43.50 -26.63
C GLY A 357 -4.17 -42.31 -27.02
N LYS A 358 -4.57 -41.59 -28.08
CA LYS A 358 -3.87 -40.38 -28.56
C LYS A 358 -3.68 -39.32 -27.47
N GLY A 359 -4.64 -39.18 -26.56
CA GLY A 359 -4.55 -38.26 -25.42
C GLY A 359 -3.41 -38.61 -24.45
N LEU A 360 -3.19 -39.90 -24.16
CA LEU A 360 -2.09 -40.32 -23.29
C LEU A 360 -0.73 -40.05 -23.95
N LYS A 361 -0.62 -40.31 -25.28
CA LYS A 361 0.58 -39.97 -26.05
C LYS A 361 0.88 -38.47 -26.00
N ALA A 362 -0.14 -37.61 -26.14
CA ALA A 362 0.04 -36.16 -26.03
C ALA A 362 0.52 -35.73 -24.64
N LEU A 363 -0.04 -36.32 -23.57
CA LEU A 363 0.41 -36.08 -22.20
C LEU A 363 1.86 -36.53 -21.97
N HIS A 364 2.27 -37.68 -22.51
CA HIS A 364 3.67 -38.12 -22.44
C HIS A 364 4.63 -37.19 -23.19
N HIS A 365 4.25 -36.68 -24.37
CA HIS A 365 5.09 -35.69 -25.08
C HIS A 365 5.23 -34.39 -24.27
N LEU A 366 4.15 -33.94 -23.62
CA LEU A 366 4.19 -32.79 -22.73
C LEU A 366 5.08 -33.07 -21.51
N ALA A 367 4.94 -34.26 -20.92
CA ALA A 367 5.75 -34.71 -19.79
C ALA A 367 7.24 -34.74 -20.13
N GLU A 368 7.61 -35.31 -21.28
CA GLU A 368 8.99 -35.33 -21.80
C GLU A 368 9.57 -33.92 -21.96
N ALA A 369 8.77 -32.96 -22.45
CA ALA A 369 9.19 -31.57 -22.60
C ALA A 369 9.56 -30.88 -21.27
N THR A 370 9.08 -31.41 -20.13
CA THR A 370 9.40 -30.89 -18.80
C THR A 370 10.76 -31.36 -18.25
N HIS A 371 11.40 -32.36 -18.84
CA HIS A 371 12.74 -32.84 -18.44
C HIS A 371 13.83 -31.93 -19.01
N VAL A 372 14.01 -30.78 -18.35
CA VAL A 372 14.95 -29.72 -18.77
C VAL A 372 16.30 -29.79 -18.07
N ASP A 373 16.54 -30.82 -17.27
CA ASP A 373 17.74 -31.07 -16.46
C ASP A 373 19.04 -31.15 -17.28
N ARG A 374 18.92 -31.44 -18.57
CA ARG A 374 20.06 -31.53 -19.50
C ARG A 374 20.33 -30.25 -20.29
N LYS A 375 19.48 -29.22 -20.16
CA LYS A 375 19.63 -27.96 -20.91
C LYS A 375 20.74 -27.09 -20.33
N GLY A 376 21.40 -26.30 -21.19
CA GLY A 376 22.56 -25.48 -20.79
C GLY A 376 22.28 -24.49 -19.65
N ILE A 377 21.08 -23.90 -19.60
CA ILE A 377 20.68 -22.99 -18.51
C ILE A 377 20.59 -23.73 -17.17
N TRP A 378 20.00 -24.94 -17.16
CA TRP A 378 19.91 -25.78 -15.97
C TRP A 378 21.30 -26.06 -15.39
N LEU A 379 22.23 -26.51 -16.25
CA LEU A 379 23.60 -26.81 -15.85
C LEU A 379 24.36 -25.58 -15.33
N ARG A 380 24.05 -24.37 -15.83
CA ARG A 380 24.63 -23.12 -15.30
C ARG A 380 24.13 -22.81 -13.89
N ILE A 381 22.82 -22.90 -13.66
CA ILE A 381 22.22 -22.68 -12.34
C ILE A 381 22.74 -23.73 -11.36
N GLN A 382 22.74 -25.00 -11.74
CA GLN A 382 23.28 -26.09 -10.93
C GLN A 382 24.74 -25.86 -10.55
N LYS A 383 25.59 -25.43 -11.50
CA LYS A 383 26.99 -25.06 -11.21
C LYS A 383 27.11 -23.87 -10.25
N LEU A 384 26.21 -22.89 -10.30
CA LEU A 384 26.21 -21.76 -9.37
C LEU A 384 25.84 -22.22 -7.95
N VAL A 385 24.82 -23.06 -7.84
CA VAL A 385 24.25 -23.56 -6.59
C VAL A 385 25.22 -24.55 -5.91
N ASP A 386 25.77 -25.50 -6.66
CA ASP A 386 26.74 -26.49 -6.14
C ASP A 386 28.20 -25.97 -6.15
N GLY A 387 28.57 -25.04 -7.02
CA GLY A 387 29.97 -24.61 -7.21
C GLY A 387 30.60 -23.86 -6.04
N ASN A 388 29.78 -23.19 -5.22
CA ASN A 388 30.24 -22.53 -3.99
C ASN A 388 30.67 -23.53 -2.90
N TRP A 389 30.35 -24.82 -3.04
CA TRP A 389 30.74 -25.91 -2.12
C TRP A 389 32.22 -26.29 -2.23
N ARG A 390 32.78 -26.31 -3.44
CA ARG A 390 34.11 -26.90 -3.69
C ARG A 390 35.28 -26.00 -3.30
N LYS A 391 35.05 -24.68 -3.20
CA LYS A 391 36.07 -23.70 -2.77
C LYS A 391 35.90 -23.45 -1.28
N GLY A 392 36.41 -24.34 -0.44
CA GLY A 392 36.39 -24.16 1.01
C GLY A 392 36.94 -22.79 1.39
N GLY A 393 36.11 -21.96 2.03
CA GLY A 393 36.45 -20.64 2.57
C GLY A 393 36.81 -19.58 1.51
N ASP A 394 36.00 -18.54 1.39
CA ASP A 394 36.36 -17.15 0.95
C ASP A 394 35.62 -16.53 -0.24
N SER A 395 34.71 -17.22 -0.94
CA SER A 395 33.92 -16.57 -2.02
C SER A 395 32.40 -16.53 -1.81
N THR A 396 31.95 -16.27 -0.58
CA THR A 396 30.51 -16.19 -0.23
C THR A 396 29.80 -14.98 -0.87
N ALA A 397 30.51 -13.87 -1.09
CA ALA A 397 29.94 -12.63 -1.66
C ALA A 397 29.61 -12.71 -3.16
N GLY A 398 30.38 -13.49 -3.94
CA GLY A 398 30.17 -13.61 -5.39
C GLY A 398 28.91 -14.41 -5.76
N GLY A 399 28.63 -15.48 -5.01
CA GLY A 399 27.43 -16.30 -5.20
C GLY A 399 26.14 -15.57 -4.82
N ALA A 400 26.15 -14.83 -3.71
CA ALA A 400 25.03 -14.00 -3.30
C ALA A 400 24.76 -12.87 -4.30
N THR A 401 25.80 -12.20 -4.79
CA THR A 401 25.67 -11.14 -5.81
C THR A 401 25.11 -11.68 -7.14
N LEU A 402 25.56 -12.86 -7.60
CA LEU A 402 25.02 -13.50 -8.80
C LEU A 402 23.58 -14.01 -8.62
N ALA A 403 23.21 -14.51 -7.43
CA ALA A 403 21.84 -14.89 -7.11
C ALA A 403 20.91 -13.68 -7.04
N VAL A 404 21.37 -12.56 -6.48
CA VAL A 404 20.67 -11.26 -6.51
C VAL A 404 20.51 -10.79 -7.96
N ILE A 405 21.57 -10.84 -8.78
CA ILE A 405 21.48 -10.45 -10.20
C ILE A 405 20.53 -11.38 -10.96
N ALA A 406 20.55 -12.69 -10.74
CA ALA A 406 19.65 -13.63 -11.41
C ALA A 406 18.18 -13.43 -10.97
N ALA A 407 17.94 -13.20 -9.68
CA ALA A 407 16.61 -12.91 -9.15
C ALA A 407 16.07 -11.55 -9.64
N VAL A 408 16.93 -10.52 -9.68
CA VAL A 408 16.60 -9.20 -10.25
C VAL A 408 16.41 -9.28 -11.76
N SER A 409 17.17 -10.11 -12.47
CA SER A 409 17.05 -10.33 -13.93
C SER A 409 15.75 -11.07 -14.31
N LEU A 410 15.28 -11.98 -13.46
CA LEU A 410 13.97 -12.63 -13.59
C LEU A 410 12.81 -11.67 -13.30
N LEU A 411 13.01 -10.69 -12.40
CA LEU A 411 12.04 -9.64 -12.08
C LEU A 411 12.05 -8.44 -13.05
N SER A 412 13.08 -8.31 -13.89
CA SER A 412 13.23 -7.20 -14.85
C SER A 412 12.76 -7.54 -16.27
N LEU A 413 12.14 -8.70 -16.47
CA LEU A 413 11.33 -8.98 -17.65
C LEU A 413 9.92 -8.44 -17.43
N HIS A 414 9.64 -7.29 -18.05
CA HIS A 414 8.44 -6.43 -17.98
C HIS A 414 8.58 -5.20 -17.08
N GLY A 415 9.41 -4.26 -17.53
CA GLY A 415 9.15 -2.84 -17.28
C GLY A 415 7.86 -2.43 -17.99
N CYS A 416 6.72 -2.59 -17.33
CA CYS A 416 5.51 -1.88 -17.70
C CYS A 416 5.58 -0.51 -17.02
N GLY A 417 6.08 0.49 -17.76
CA GLY A 417 5.86 1.87 -17.36
C GLY A 417 4.35 2.12 -17.31
N PRO A 418 3.84 2.97 -16.40
CA PRO A 418 2.44 3.34 -16.45
C PRO A 418 2.16 3.99 -17.81
N GLU A 419 1.26 3.39 -18.58
CA GLU A 419 0.65 4.07 -19.73
C GLU A 419 0.06 5.41 -19.26
N PRO A 420 0.16 6.47 -20.06
CA PRO A 420 -0.55 7.70 -19.78
C PRO A 420 -2.04 7.37 -19.65
N ALA A 421 -2.65 7.76 -18.54
CA ALA A 421 -4.08 7.63 -18.35
C ALA A 421 -4.78 8.29 -19.55
N VAL A 422 -5.51 7.49 -20.31
CA VAL A 422 -6.44 7.98 -21.32
C VAL A 422 -7.48 8.81 -20.56
N CYS A 423 -7.48 10.12 -20.82
CA CYS A 423 -8.54 11.01 -20.33
C CYS A 423 -9.88 10.44 -20.77
N PRO A 424 -10.82 10.16 -19.86
CA PRO A 424 -12.20 9.96 -20.25
C PRO A 424 -12.66 11.21 -21.02
N GLU A 425 -13.41 10.99 -22.09
CA GLU A 425 -14.11 12.04 -22.82
C GLU A 425 -14.84 12.98 -21.85
N GLU A 426 -14.89 14.27 -22.20
CA GLU A 426 -15.53 15.35 -21.45
C GLU A 426 -16.89 14.93 -20.90
N VAL A 427 -16.91 14.50 -19.64
CA VAL A 427 -18.14 14.47 -18.85
C VAL A 427 -18.38 15.90 -18.45
N ASP A 428 -19.38 16.51 -19.06
CA ASP A 428 -19.91 17.82 -18.69
C ASP A 428 -20.30 17.76 -17.20
N HIS A 429 -19.40 18.21 -16.33
CA HIS A 429 -19.61 18.20 -14.89
C HIS A 429 -20.68 19.24 -14.57
N PRO A 430 -21.76 18.90 -13.82
CA PRO A 430 -22.83 19.83 -13.52
C PRO A 430 -22.27 21.11 -12.90
N SER A 431 -22.73 22.27 -13.37
CA SER A 431 -22.18 23.55 -12.95
C SER A 431 -22.29 23.72 -11.43
N SER A 432 -21.16 24.06 -10.79
CA SER A 432 -21.05 24.29 -9.34
C SER A 432 -21.67 25.64 -8.92
N ASP A 433 -22.59 26.20 -9.70
CA ASP A 433 -23.12 27.55 -9.48
C ASP A 433 -23.78 27.70 -8.10
N ASN A 434 -24.34 26.60 -7.57
CA ASN A 434 -25.01 26.56 -6.27
C ASN A 434 -24.15 25.95 -5.14
N ALA A 435 -22.85 25.73 -5.37
CA ALA A 435 -21.96 25.16 -4.35
C ALA A 435 -21.94 26.05 -3.10
N THR A 436 -22.00 25.43 -1.92
CA THR A 436 -22.13 26.13 -0.63
C THR A 436 -20.93 25.97 0.28
N CYS A 437 -19.86 25.29 -0.15
CA CYS A 437 -18.69 24.99 0.67
C CYS A 437 -17.40 25.49 0.02
N ILE A 438 -16.54 26.16 0.77
CA ILE A 438 -15.11 26.34 0.42
C ILE A 438 -14.29 25.43 1.32
N ALA A 439 -13.33 24.70 0.75
CA ALA A 439 -12.36 23.93 1.53
C ALA A 439 -11.04 24.70 1.59
N VAL A 440 -10.35 24.64 2.73
CA VAL A 440 -9.04 25.27 2.91
C VAL A 440 -8.05 24.22 3.40
N PHE A 441 -6.93 24.08 2.68
CA PHE A 441 -5.75 23.38 3.15
C PHE A 441 -4.78 24.39 3.75
N GLY A 442 -4.23 24.07 4.92
CA GLY A 442 -3.06 24.77 5.44
C GLY A 442 -1.79 24.31 4.74
N ASP A 443 -0.65 24.75 5.27
CA ASP A 443 0.67 24.52 4.66
C ASP A 443 0.95 23.04 4.36
N LEU A 444 1.28 22.72 3.10
CA LEU A 444 1.40 21.36 2.58
C LEU A 444 2.85 20.82 2.60
N GLN A 445 3.82 21.61 3.02
CA GLN A 445 5.25 21.31 2.87
C GLN A 445 5.67 19.98 3.49
N GLU A 446 5.03 19.57 4.58
CA GLU A 446 5.26 18.30 5.27
C GLU A 446 4.80 17.10 4.41
N TYR A 447 3.64 17.23 3.78
CA TYR A 447 3.11 16.20 2.86
C TYR A 447 3.89 16.11 1.56
N SER A 448 4.39 17.24 1.05
CA SER A 448 5.15 17.27 -0.20
C SER A 448 6.60 16.84 0.00
N GLN A 449 7.18 17.01 1.20
CA GLN A 449 8.54 16.54 1.51
C GLN A 449 8.60 15.05 1.86
N ASP A 450 7.65 14.54 2.65
CA ASP A 450 7.67 13.13 3.08
C ASP A 450 6.62 12.27 2.36
N ASN A 451 7.07 11.17 1.75
CA ASN A 451 6.17 10.22 1.08
C ASN A 451 5.27 9.49 2.10
N ASP A 452 5.76 9.29 3.32
CA ASP A 452 5.02 8.58 4.36
C ASP A 452 3.85 9.45 4.87
N LEU A 453 3.98 10.79 4.82
CA LEU A 453 2.93 11.75 5.18
C LEU A 453 1.96 12.08 4.02
N ALA A 454 2.38 11.88 2.77
CA ALA A 454 1.59 12.20 1.58
C ALA A 454 0.22 11.48 1.53
N ALA A 455 0.06 10.35 2.23
CA ALA A 455 -1.20 9.63 2.32
C ALA A 455 -2.30 10.45 3.02
N TYR A 456 -1.98 11.25 4.04
CA TYR A 456 -2.96 12.13 4.70
C TYR A 456 -3.51 13.18 3.74
N TYR A 457 -2.62 13.80 2.95
CA TYR A 457 -3.02 14.75 1.91
C TYR A 457 -3.87 14.10 0.82
N GLN A 458 -3.48 12.91 0.34
CA GLN A 458 -4.24 12.14 -0.64
C GLN A 458 -5.64 11.78 -0.12
N ASN A 459 -5.75 11.33 1.13
CA ASN A 459 -7.03 10.99 1.74
C ASN A 459 -7.95 12.22 1.85
N SER A 460 -7.42 13.37 2.29
CA SER A 460 -8.18 14.62 2.35
C SER A 460 -8.66 15.07 0.97
N LEU A 461 -7.79 15.02 -0.04
CA LEU A 461 -8.13 15.34 -1.42
C LEU A 461 -9.18 14.41 -2.00
N GLN A 462 -9.06 13.10 -1.78
CA GLN A 462 -10.04 12.12 -2.22
C GLN A 462 -11.38 12.28 -1.51
N TRP A 463 -11.38 12.60 -0.22
CA TRP A 463 -12.59 12.90 0.52
C TRP A 463 -13.33 14.11 -0.08
N LEU A 464 -12.61 15.18 -0.41
CA LEU A 464 -13.17 16.35 -1.09
C LEU A 464 -13.70 16.00 -2.48
N LYS A 465 -12.96 15.23 -3.27
CA LYS A 465 -13.41 14.75 -4.58
C LYS A 465 -14.68 13.90 -4.46
N ALA A 466 -14.73 12.97 -3.52
CA ALA A 466 -15.90 12.13 -3.29
C ALA A 466 -17.12 12.96 -2.86
N LYS A 467 -16.91 13.96 -1.99
CA LYS A 467 -17.96 14.93 -1.63
C LYS A 467 -18.45 15.69 -2.86
N GLN A 468 -17.54 16.23 -3.67
CA GLN A 468 -17.90 16.96 -4.89
C GLN A 468 -18.68 16.11 -5.89
N LEU A 469 -18.26 14.86 -6.13
CA LEU A 469 -18.96 13.95 -7.04
C LEU A 469 -20.33 13.55 -6.53
N LYS A 470 -20.56 13.60 -5.21
CA LYS A 470 -21.83 13.22 -4.58
C LYS A 470 -22.87 14.32 -4.66
N ASP A 471 -22.51 15.55 -4.34
CA ASP A 471 -23.47 16.64 -4.13
C ASP A 471 -23.08 17.98 -4.76
N SER A 472 -21.95 18.06 -5.47
CA SER A 472 -21.42 19.27 -6.11
C SER A 472 -21.35 20.49 -5.17
N SER A 473 -21.16 20.25 -3.87
CA SER A 473 -21.25 21.29 -2.85
C SER A 473 -20.00 22.15 -2.68
N ILE A 474 -18.85 21.77 -3.26
CA ILE A 474 -17.57 22.46 -3.06
C ILE A 474 -17.32 23.44 -4.21
N ALA A 475 -17.22 24.73 -3.87
CA ALA A 475 -16.97 25.83 -4.80
C ALA A 475 -15.50 25.89 -5.23
N CYS A 476 -14.58 25.80 -4.26
CA CYS A 476 -13.14 25.72 -4.52
C CYS A 476 -12.38 25.16 -3.31
N ILE A 477 -11.10 24.88 -3.54
CA ILE A 477 -10.10 24.62 -2.52
C ILE A 477 -9.14 25.81 -2.48
N LEU A 478 -8.88 26.36 -1.29
CA LEU A 478 -7.89 27.41 -1.05
C LEU A 478 -6.66 26.84 -0.35
N HIS A 479 -5.48 27.26 -0.79
CA HIS A 479 -4.20 26.88 -0.18
C HIS A 479 -3.27 28.10 -0.09
N PRO A 480 -3.04 28.66 1.11
CA PRO A 480 -2.39 29.96 1.30
C PRO A 480 -0.85 29.93 1.26
N GLY A 481 -0.21 28.86 0.78
CA GLY A 481 1.23 28.82 0.53
C GLY A 481 1.94 27.63 1.18
N ASP A 482 3.27 27.59 1.05
CA ASP A 482 4.14 26.49 1.49
C ASP A 482 3.72 25.13 0.91
N VAL A 483 3.72 25.05 -0.42
CA VAL A 483 3.53 23.78 -1.13
C VAL A 483 4.68 22.83 -0.83
N THR A 484 5.89 23.36 -0.72
CA THR A 484 7.16 22.61 -0.59
C THR A 484 7.91 23.01 0.66
N ASN A 485 8.81 22.15 1.16
CA ASN A 485 9.64 22.49 2.33
C ASN A 485 10.98 23.12 1.94
N ASN A 486 11.47 22.85 0.72
CA ASN A 486 12.77 23.34 0.26
C ASN A 486 12.79 23.67 -1.24
N ASN A 487 11.63 23.99 -1.84
CA ASN A 487 11.47 24.27 -3.28
C ASN A 487 12.09 23.19 -4.22
N TYR A 488 12.18 21.94 -3.77
CA TYR A 488 12.77 20.86 -4.57
C TYR A 488 11.78 20.32 -5.59
N GLY A 489 12.21 20.12 -6.84
CA GLY A 489 11.33 19.66 -7.93
C GLY A 489 10.62 18.32 -7.67
N HIS A 490 11.14 17.46 -6.80
CA HIS A 490 10.45 16.22 -6.43
C HIS A 490 9.24 16.45 -5.49
N GLN A 491 9.27 17.51 -4.67
CA GLN A 491 8.16 17.90 -3.80
C GLN A 491 7.03 18.49 -4.64
N TRP A 492 7.37 19.35 -5.61
CA TRP A 492 6.42 19.86 -6.60
C TRP A 492 5.79 18.77 -7.47
N ARG A 493 6.56 17.78 -7.94
CA ARG A 493 6.00 16.61 -8.65
C ARG A 493 5.01 15.83 -7.78
N ARG A 494 5.26 15.74 -6.48
CA ARG A 494 4.35 15.07 -5.54
C ARG A 494 3.08 15.87 -5.34
N PHE A 495 3.19 17.18 -5.12
CA PHE A 495 2.05 18.08 -5.10
C PHE A 495 1.20 17.91 -6.36
N ARG A 496 1.79 18.04 -7.56
CA ARG A 496 1.09 17.85 -8.84
C ARG A 496 0.37 16.50 -8.87
N LYS A 497 1.10 15.42 -8.65
CA LYS A 497 0.56 14.04 -8.73
C LYS A 497 -0.66 13.85 -7.83
N ASN A 498 -0.64 14.40 -6.62
CA ASN A 498 -1.72 14.24 -5.66
C ASN A 498 -2.93 15.12 -6.00
N THR A 499 -2.68 16.36 -6.42
CA THR A 499 -3.73 17.35 -6.67
C THR A 499 -4.44 17.17 -8.02
N ASP A 500 -3.76 16.62 -9.04
CA ASP A 500 -4.23 16.52 -10.44
C ASP A 500 -5.64 15.94 -10.59
N SER A 501 -5.91 14.83 -9.90
CA SER A 501 -7.21 14.16 -10.00
C SER A 501 -8.36 14.96 -9.38
N VAL A 502 -8.07 15.86 -8.44
CA VAL A 502 -9.06 16.69 -7.75
C VAL A 502 -9.24 18.02 -8.46
N SER A 503 -8.15 18.62 -8.94
CA SER A 503 -8.20 19.86 -9.70
C SER A 503 -8.91 19.72 -11.05
N ALA A 504 -9.09 18.48 -11.54
CA ALA A 504 -9.96 18.19 -12.68
C ALA A 504 -11.45 18.43 -12.41
N CYS A 505 -11.91 18.43 -11.15
CA CYS A 505 -13.33 18.57 -10.79
C CYS A 505 -13.65 19.65 -9.74
N ILE A 506 -12.64 20.15 -9.01
CA ILE A 506 -12.79 21.24 -8.04
C ILE A 506 -11.71 22.28 -8.35
N PRO A 507 -12.01 23.59 -8.45
CA PRO A 507 -10.99 24.60 -8.61
C PRO A 507 -10.09 24.62 -7.36
N PHE A 508 -8.84 24.22 -7.50
CA PHE A 508 -7.82 24.32 -6.45
C PHE A 508 -7.04 25.60 -6.71
N TYR A 509 -7.00 26.53 -5.76
CA TYR A 509 -6.28 27.80 -5.83
C TYR A 509 -5.14 27.84 -4.82
N SER A 510 -3.95 28.27 -5.26
CA SER A 510 -2.74 28.30 -4.44
C SER A 510 -1.90 29.55 -4.73
N SER A 511 -1.14 29.99 -3.72
CA SER A 511 0.01 30.88 -3.90
C SER A 511 1.28 30.27 -3.29
N THR A 512 2.33 31.07 -3.14
CA THR A 512 3.64 30.71 -2.61
C THR A 512 3.77 31.08 -1.14
N GLY A 513 4.42 30.19 -0.38
CA GLY A 513 4.94 30.51 0.94
C GLY A 513 6.46 30.72 0.93
N ASN A 514 7.07 30.96 2.09
CA ASN A 514 8.50 31.24 2.17
C ASN A 514 9.38 30.04 1.79
N HIS A 515 8.88 28.80 1.93
CA HIS A 515 9.58 27.57 1.56
C HIS A 515 9.49 27.22 0.06
N ASP A 516 8.64 27.94 -0.69
CA ASP A 516 8.47 27.75 -2.14
C ASP A 516 9.45 28.55 -2.99
N TYR A 517 10.42 29.23 -2.35
CA TYR A 517 11.53 29.94 -2.99
C TYR A 517 12.86 29.24 -2.71
N THR A 518 13.85 29.48 -3.56
CA THR A 518 15.21 29.01 -3.31
C THR A 518 15.91 29.94 -2.33
N TRP A 519 16.53 29.36 -1.31
CA TRP A 519 17.30 30.08 -0.31
C TRP A 519 18.81 29.99 -0.57
N ASP A 520 19.55 31.03 -0.22
CA ASP A 520 21.00 30.98 -0.11
C ASP A 520 21.47 30.33 1.21
N SER A 521 22.78 30.26 1.43
CA SER A 521 23.36 29.69 2.65
C SER A 521 22.99 30.44 3.94
N ASN A 522 22.50 31.67 3.85
CA ASN A 522 22.04 32.50 4.96
C ASN A 522 20.50 32.50 5.07
N LEU A 523 19.82 31.58 4.38
CA LEU A 523 18.36 31.48 4.30
C LEU A 523 17.70 32.69 3.63
N LYS A 524 18.44 33.44 2.80
CA LYS A 524 17.90 34.61 2.10
C LYS A 524 17.29 34.22 0.76
N ILE A 525 16.16 34.82 0.44
CA ILE A 525 15.57 34.74 -0.90
C ILE A 525 16.18 35.88 -1.72
N THR A 526 17.02 35.52 -2.70
CA THR A 526 17.73 36.48 -3.55
C THR A 526 17.14 36.58 -4.96
N ASP A 527 16.20 35.69 -5.30
CA ASP A 527 15.46 35.72 -6.56
C ASP A 527 13.96 35.42 -6.35
N ARG A 528 13.11 36.42 -6.65
CA ARG A 528 11.64 36.31 -6.61
C ARG A 528 11.09 35.34 -7.66
N ARG A 529 11.86 34.97 -8.68
CA ARG A 529 11.45 34.06 -9.75
C ARG A 529 11.86 32.61 -9.52
N SER A 530 12.47 32.32 -8.37
CA SER A 530 13.02 31.00 -8.06
C SER A 530 11.97 29.93 -7.76
N THR A 531 10.70 30.30 -7.58
CA THR A 531 9.61 29.35 -7.33
C THR A 531 9.26 28.51 -8.56
N TYR A 532 8.94 27.23 -8.35
CA TYR A 532 8.45 26.34 -9.40
C TYR A 532 6.92 26.24 -9.48
N LEU A 533 6.17 27.10 -8.77
CA LEU A 533 4.70 27.06 -8.77
C LEU A 533 4.13 26.92 -10.19
N ASN A 534 4.46 27.84 -11.08
CA ASN A 534 3.93 27.85 -12.46
C ASN A 534 4.44 26.68 -13.34
N ASN A 535 5.48 25.95 -12.93
CA ASN A 535 5.96 24.77 -13.64
C ASN A 535 5.12 23.52 -13.35
N TYR A 536 4.42 23.50 -12.21
CA TYR A 536 3.69 22.32 -11.71
C TYR A 536 2.21 22.61 -11.42
N TYR A 537 1.79 23.87 -11.49
CA TYR A 537 0.44 24.33 -11.25
C TYR A 537 -0.20 24.83 -12.57
N ASP A 538 -0.29 23.95 -13.56
CA ASP A 538 -0.94 24.16 -14.87
C ASP A 538 -2.28 23.42 -14.98
N PHE A 539 -3.09 23.45 -13.92
CA PHE A 539 -4.38 22.76 -13.89
C PHE A 539 -5.42 23.48 -14.79
N PRO A 540 -6.06 22.80 -15.76
CA PRO A 540 -6.95 23.46 -16.71
C PRO A 540 -8.14 24.17 -16.06
N PHE A 541 -8.74 23.58 -15.02
CA PHE A 541 -9.97 24.12 -14.43
C PHE A 541 -9.73 25.38 -13.58
N PRO A 542 -8.73 25.44 -12.66
CA PRO A 542 -8.34 26.70 -12.01
C PRO A 542 -7.94 27.81 -12.98
N LEU A 543 -7.23 27.48 -14.08
CA LEU A 543 -6.77 28.46 -15.07
C LEU A 543 -7.93 29.16 -15.80
N LYS A 544 -9.06 28.47 -16.02
CA LYS A 544 -10.27 29.07 -16.61
C LYS A 544 -10.88 30.17 -15.74
N ASN A 545 -10.60 30.14 -14.43
CA ASN A 545 -11.18 31.07 -13.47
C ASN A 545 -10.28 32.28 -13.20
N VAL A 546 -9.07 32.35 -13.79
CA VAL A 546 -8.17 33.50 -13.64
C VAL A 546 -8.75 34.70 -14.38
N VAL A 547 -8.93 35.81 -13.66
CA VAL A 547 -9.47 37.07 -14.19
C VAL A 547 -8.37 38.12 -14.39
N SER A 548 -7.37 38.11 -13.51
CA SER A 548 -6.27 39.07 -13.53
C SER A 548 -5.05 38.46 -12.85
N THR A 549 -3.87 38.76 -13.37
CA THR A 549 -2.59 38.47 -12.71
C THR A 549 -1.75 39.73 -12.69
N PHE A 550 -0.91 39.91 -11.67
CA PHE A 550 0.02 41.05 -11.65
C PHE A 550 1.04 40.92 -12.79
N GLU A 551 1.64 39.73 -12.91
CA GLU A 551 2.54 39.38 -13.99
C GLU A 551 1.81 38.44 -14.97
N PRO A 552 1.80 38.73 -16.28
CA PRO A 552 1.13 37.86 -17.25
C PRO A 552 1.65 36.42 -17.21
N GLY A 553 0.72 35.46 -17.05
CA GLY A 553 1.05 34.03 -17.00
C GLY A 553 1.70 33.54 -15.70
N LYS A 554 1.69 34.36 -14.65
CA LYS A 554 2.25 34.05 -13.33
C LYS A 554 1.16 34.05 -12.27
N LEU A 555 1.08 32.99 -11.47
CA LEU A 555 -0.02 32.70 -10.56
C LEU A 555 0.28 32.99 -9.08
N GLU A 556 1.51 33.43 -8.78
CA GLU A 556 1.92 33.88 -7.44
C GLU A 556 1.02 35.02 -6.95
N ASN A 557 0.61 35.90 -7.86
CA ASN A 557 -0.27 37.04 -7.62
C ASN A 557 -1.42 37.04 -8.63
N ALA A 558 -2.57 36.48 -8.25
CA ALA A 558 -3.67 36.22 -9.16
C ALA A 558 -5.04 36.46 -8.53
N VAL A 559 -6.01 36.83 -9.37
CA VAL A 559 -7.41 36.97 -9.01
C VAL A 559 -8.23 35.91 -9.72
N TYR A 560 -8.99 35.14 -8.95
CA TYR A 560 -9.86 34.08 -9.43
C TYR A 560 -11.32 34.48 -9.27
N LYS A 561 -12.13 34.29 -10.32
CA LYS A 561 -13.59 34.34 -10.22
C LYS A 561 -14.10 33.07 -9.58
N ASN A 562 -15.07 33.21 -8.67
CA ASN A 562 -15.72 32.07 -8.05
C ASN A 562 -17.19 32.38 -7.71
N LYS A 563 -17.94 31.36 -7.31
CA LYS A 563 -19.31 31.49 -6.81
C LYS A 563 -19.49 30.72 -5.51
N LEU A 564 -20.28 31.27 -4.60
CA LEU A 564 -20.66 30.60 -3.36
C LEU A 564 -22.13 30.88 -3.09
N GLY A 565 -22.94 29.82 -3.03
CA GLY A 565 -24.38 29.89 -2.85
C GLY A 565 -25.12 30.63 -3.97
N GLY A 566 -24.62 30.59 -5.20
CA GLY A 566 -25.20 31.33 -6.33
C GLY A 566 -24.67 32.76 -6.51
N SER A 567 -24.00 33.32 -5.50
CA SER A 567 -23.45 34.68 -5.53
C SER A 567 -22.01 34.71 -6.05
N ASP A 568 -21.70 35.68 -6.90
CA ASP A 568 -20.33 35.92 -7.39
C ASP A 568 -19.43 36.42 -6.25
N LEU A 569 -18.19 35.92 -6.22
CA LEU A 569 -17.11 36.41 -5.37
C LEU A 569 -15.77 36.29 -6.09
N TYR A 570 -14.78 37.03 -5.62
CA TYR A 570 -13.40 36.90 -6.08
C TYR A 570 -12.49 36.37 -4.99
N VAL A 571 -11.47 35.62 -5.39
CA VAL A 571 -10.38 35.21 -4.51
C VAL A 571 -9.10 35.84 -5.02
N ILE A 572 -8.47 36.68 -4.22
CA ILE A 572 -7.18 37.29 -4.54
C ILE A 572 -6.10 36.56 -3.76
N PHE A 573 -5.12 36.02 -4.48
CA PHE A 573 -3.91 35.47 -3.89
C PHE A 573 -2.75 36.46 -4.04
N LEU A 574 -2.04 36.70 -2.94
CA LEU A 574 -0.80 37.46 -2.91
C LEU A 574 0.35 36.56 -2.47
N GLU A 575 1.49 36.69 -3.14
CA GLU A 575 2.72 35.95 -2.84
C GLU A 575 3.23 36.19 -1.41
N PHE A 576 4.09 35.31 -0.90
CA PHE A 576 4.78 35.55 0.37
C PHE A 576 5.56 36.87 0.37
N ALA A 577 5.32 37.68 1.40
CA ALA A 577 5.87 39.03 1.54
C ALA A 577 5.72 39.85 0.25
N PRO A 578 4.47 40.21 -0.14
CA PRO A 578 4.18 40.81 -1.43
C PRO A 578 5.05 42.03 -1.70
N ARG A 579 5.39 42.27 -2.97
CA ARG A 579 6.11 43.50 -3.33
C ARG A 579 5.19 44.72 -3.18
N PRO A 580 5.71 45.93 -2.88
CA PRO A 580 4.91 47.14 -2.81
C PRO A 580 4.07 47.37 -4.07
N GLU A 581 4.65 47.15 -5.25
CA GLU A 581 3.94 47.28 -6.54
C GLU A 581 2.82 46.24 -6.75
N VAL A 582 2.93 45.07 -6.12
CA VAL A 582 1.86 44.05 -6.11
C VAL A 582 0.70 44.52 -5.24
N LEU A 583 1.00 45.15 -4.09
CA LEU A 583 -0.05 45.74 -3.24
C LEU A 583 -0.77 46.89 -3.95
N ASP A 584 -0.03 47.74 -4.67
CA ASP A 584 -0.62 48.83 -5.45
C ASP A 584 -1.53 48.29 -6.58
N TRP A 585 -1.13 47.19 -7.24
CA TRP A 585 -1.97 46.48 -8.22
C TRP A 585 -3.24 45.90 -7.58
N ALA A 586 -3.12 45.19 -6.46
CA ALA A 586 -4.26 44.60 -5.76
C ALA A 586 -5.24 45.69 -5.29
N SER A 587 -4.72 46.77 -4.72
CA SER A 587 -5.47 47.97 -4.31
C SER A 587 -6.25 48.59 -5.48
N LEU A 588 -5.61 48.79 -6.63
CA LEU A 588 -6.28 49.29 -7.83
C LEU A 588 -7.37 48.34 -8.33
N TRP A 589 -7.08 47.03 -8.33
CA TRP A 589 -8.04 46.01 -8.76
C TRP A 589 -9.28 45.97 -7.85
N LEU A 590 -9.09 46.01 -6.53
CA LEU A 590 -10.17 46.07 -5.53
C LEU A 590 -11.05 47.30 -5.71
N LYS A 591 -10.43 48.47 -5.92
CA LYS A 591 -11.14 49.72 -6.19
C LYS A 591 -12.05 49.63 -7.40
N ASN A 592 -11.58 49.00 -8.49
CA ASN A 592 -12.33 48.85 -9.73
C ASN A 592 -13.42 47.77 -9.65
N ASN A 593 -13.41 46.93 -8.62
CA ASN A 593 -14.35 45.82 -8.42
C ASN A 593 -15.10 45.93 -7.07
N ALA A 594 -15.38 47.17 -6.64
CA ALA A 594 -15.95 47.47 -5.32
C ALA A 594 -17.33 46.83 -5.04
N ALA A 595 -18.06 46.38 -6.07
CA ALA A 595 -19.38 45.79 -5.93
C ALA A 595 -19.37 44.30 -5.55
N THR A 596 -18.25 43.58 -5.73
CA THR A 596 -18.19 42.13 -5.57
C THR A 596 -17.35 41.74 -4.35
N PRO A 597 -17.85 40.88 -3.45
CA PRO A 597 -17.10 40.34 -2.31
C PRO A 597 -15.77 39.68 -2.70
N VAL A 598 -14.75 39.88 -1.88
CA VAL A 598 -13.39 39.37 -2.08
C VAL A 598 -12.91 38.62 -0.84
N ILE A 599 -12.39 37.41 -1.06
CA ILE A 599 -11.56 36.69 -0.09
C ILE A 599 -10.10 36.94 -0.46
N LEU A 600 -9.32 37.48 0.47
CA LEU A 600 -7.89 37.67 0.31
C LEU A 600 -7.15 36.47 0.91
N ALA A 601 -6.21 35.89 0.18
CA ALA A 601 -5.34 34.82 0.63
C ALA A 601 -3.86 35.25 0.49
N THR A 602 -3.09 35.07 1.55
CA THR A 602 -1.65 35.38 1.57
C THR A 602 -0.91 34.50 2.58
N HIS A 603 0.39 34.67 2.73
CA HIS A 603 1.24 33.85 3.58
C HIS A 603 1.94 34.70 4.64
N GLU A 604 1.96 34.21 5.90
CA GLU A 604 2.39 34.95 7.10
C GLU A 604 1.60 36.26 7.30
N TYR A 605 0.56 36.25 8.14
CA TYR A 605 -0.28 37.44 8.38
C TYR A 605 -0.59 37.70 9.85
N LEU A 606 -1.05 36.67 10.57
CA LEU A 606 -1.34 36.73 12.00
C LEU A 606 -0.20 36.12 12.81
N ASP A 607 0.05 36.63 14.01
CA ASP A 607 1.01 36.04 14.96
C ASP A 607 0.34 34.90 15.76
N THR A 608 1.13 34.17 16.55
CA THR A 608 0.75 33.07 17.43
C THR A 608 -0.29 33.42 18.50
N ASP A 609 -0.53 34.70 18.77
CA ASP A 609 -1.60 35.20 19.64
C ASP A 609 -2.82 35.73 18.86
N GLY A 610 -2.79 35.62 17.53
CA GLY A 610 -3.83 36.11 16.62
C GLY A 610 -3.76 37.61 16.32
N THR A 611 -2.76 38.33 16.82
CA THR A 611 -2.53 39.73 16.44
C THR A 611 -1.96 39.85 15.03
N LEU A 612 -1.99 41.05 14.45
CA LEU A 612 -1.44 41.30 13.11
C LEU A 612 0.07 41.45 13.26
N VAL A 613 0.84 40.77 12.42
CA VAL A 613 2.30 40.85 12.45
C VAL A 613 2.77 42.23 11.97
N THR A 614 3.48 42.97 12.82
CA THR A 614 3.99 44.33 12.52
C THR A 614 5.51 44.43 12.49
N GLU A 615 6.22 43.64 13.28
CA GLU A 615 7.68 43.68 13.43
C GLU A 615 8.31 42.28 13.43
N ALA A 616 9.63 42.20 13.22
CA ALA A 616 10.42 40.96 13.27
C ALA A 616 9.83 39.79 12.45
N THR A 617 9.41 40.09 11.22
CA THR A 617 8.68 39.15 10.35
C THR A 617 9.61 38.09 9.73
N HIS A 618 9.08 36.93 9.32
CA HIS A 618 9.83 35.98 8.48
C HIS A 618 10.17 36.64 7.13
N ALA A 619 9.35 37.58 6.65
CA ALA A 619 9.72 38.44 5.53
C ALA A 619 11.03 39.20 5.78
N ASP A 620 11.23 39.82 6.96
CA ASP A 620 12.49 40.49 7.34
C ASP A 620 13.64 39.46 7.35
N LYS A 621 13.41 38.27 7.92
CA LYS A 621 14.39 37.18 7.94
C LYS A 621 14.85 36.78 6.54
N HIS A 622 13.94 36.69 5.56
CA HIS A 622 14.26 36.20 4.22
C HIS A 622 14.71 37.29 3.23
N PHE A 623 14.25 38.55 3.37
CA PHE A 623 14.49 39.62 2.39
C PHE A 623 15.36 40.79 2.90
N GLN A 624 15.47 41.01 4.21
CA GLN A 624 16.29 42.11 4.71
C GLN A 624 17.75 41.92 4.30
N GLY A 625 18.33 42.94 3.66
CA GLY A 625 19.71 42.95 3.17
C GLY A 625 19.92 42.36 1.76
N THR A 626 18.89 41.82 1.09
CA THR A 626 19.03 41.23 -0.26
C THR A 626 18.89 42.26 -1.39
N GLY A 627 18.38 43.46 -1.09
CA GLY A 627 18.05 44.49 -2.08
C GLY A 627 16.72 44.28 -2.81
N LEU A 628 16.03 43.16 -2.57
CA LEU A 628 14.69 42.93 -3.11
C LEU A 628 13.64 43.69 -2.29
N LYS A 629 12.63 44.23 -2.98
CA LYS A 629 11.49 44.86 -2.33
C LYS A 629 10.55 43.80 -1.75
N TYR A 630 9.99 44.10 -0.58
CA TYR A 630 8.99 43.30 0.10
C TYR A 630 8.16 44.21 1.02
N SER A 631 6.96 43.75 1.37
CA SER A 631 6.06 44.39 2.31
C SER A 631 5.77 43.46 3.48
N LYS A 632 5.43 44.06 4.62
CA LYS A 632 5.05 43.36 5.85
C LYS A 632 3.54 43.14 5.89
N PRO A 633 3.04 42.26 6.78
CA PRO A 633 1.60 42.02 6.89
C PRO A 633 0.80 43.28 7.26
N VAL A 634 1.39 44.20 8.03
CA VAL A 634 0.79 45.52 8.30
C VAL A 634 0.58 46.35 7.03
N ASP A 635 1.50 46.29 6.06
CA ASP A 635 1.32 47.00 4.77
C ASP A 635 0.17 46.38 3.97
N VAL A 636 0.01 45.05 4.01
CA VAL A 636 -1.12 44.35 3.38
C VAL A 636 -2.43 44.79 4.02
N TRP A 637 -2.48 44.89 5.36
CA TRP A 637 -3.63 45.46 6.06
C TRP A 637 -3.91 46.89 5.61
N GLU A 638 -2.94 47.80 5.71
CA GLU A 638 -3.13 49.23 5.46
C GLU A 638 -3.47 49.55 4.00
N LYS A 639 -2.89 48.81 3.03
CA LYS A 639 -3.06 49.08 1.60
C LYS A 639 -4.16 48.26 0.92
N VAL A 640 -4.47 47.06 1.41
CA VAL A 640 -5.35 46.11 0.69
C VAL A 640 -6.58 45.74 1.50
N VAL A 641 -6.50 45.62 2.82
CA VAL A 641 -7.65 45.15 3.64
C VAL A 641 -8.44 46.31 4.25
N TYR A 642 -7.76 47.20 4.96
CA TYR A 642 -8.36 48.33 5.67
C TYR A 642 -9.14 49.31 4.76
N PRO A 643 -8.67 49.68 3.55
CA PRO A 643 -9.35 50.70 2.77
C PRO A 643 -10.64 50.23 2.06
N TYR A 644 -10.88 48.92 1.97
CA TYR A 644 -11.80 48.34 1.00
C TYR A 644 -12.93 47.53 1.64
N ASP A 645 -14.19 47.98 1.47
CA ASP A 645 -15.37 47.28 2.01
C ASP A 645 -15.66 45.93 1.34
N ASN A 646 -15.20 45.76 0.10
CA ASN A 646 -15.38 44.53 -0.63
C ASN A 646 -14.42 43.41 -0.18
N VAL A 647 -13.39 43.69 0.62
CA VAL A 647 -12.59 42.63 1.26
C VAL A 647 -13.35 42.11 2.46
N ARG A 648 -13.86 40.87 2.35
CA ARG A 648 -14.76 40.24 3.33
C ARG A 648 -14.09 39.26 4.25
N CYS A 649 -12.89 38.80 3.89
CA CYS A 649 -12.15 37.84 4.70
C CYS A 649 -10.69 37.83 4.28
N VAL A 650 -9.79 37.60 5.23
CA VAL A 650 -8.40 37.23 4.98
C VAL A 650 -8.15 35.81 5.48
N ILE A 651 -7.52 34.96 4.68
CA ILE A 651 -7.02 33.64 5.08
C ILE A 651 -5.52 33.59 4.86
N CYS A 652 -4.77 33.10 5.84
CA CYS A 652 -3.33 32.96 5.73
C CYS A 652 -2.78 31.61 6.21
N GLY A 653 -1.61 31.27 5.67
CA GLY A 653 -0.76 30.18 6.14
C GLY A 653 0.24 30.65 7.21
N HIS A 654 1.31 29.87 7.36
CA HIS A 654 2.43 29.93 8.29
C HIS A 654 2.54 31.09 9.29
N VAL A 655 2.22 30.76 10.55
CA VAL A 655 2.87 31.15 11.81
C VAL A 655 2.66 29.96 12.77
N ARG A 656 3.56 29.70 13.73
CA ARG A 656 3.72 28.45 14.55
C ARG A 656 2.51 27.89 15.34
N SER A 657 1.30 28.35 15.07
CA SER A 657 0.05 27.90 15.69
C SER A 657 -0.91 27.29 14.67
N PHE A 658 -1.60 26.22 15.08
CA PHE A 658 -2.57 25.49 14.26
C PHE A 658 -3.62 26.38 13.57
N THR A 659 -4.32 27.20 14.35
CA THR A 659 -5.36 28.11 13.86
C THR A 659 -5.37 29.39 14.67
N GLN A 660 -5.54 30.53 14.01
CA GLN A 660 -5.77 31.83 14.66
C GLN A 660 -6.95 32.54 14.04
N TYR A 661 -7.54 33.46 14.81
CA TYR A 661 -8.70 34.23 14.37
C TYR A 661 -8.69 35.62 14.99
N ARG A 662 -8.94 36.62 14.15
CA ARG A 662 -9.12 38.02 14.54
C ARG A 662 -10.21 38.68 13.72
N GLU A 663 -10.95 39.61 14.32
CA GLU A 663 -11.80 40.55 13.58
C GLU A 663 -11.38 41.98 13.89
N THR A 664 -11.31 42.82 12.87
CA THR A 664 -11.04 44.25 13.01
C THR A 664 -11.90 45.06 12.07
N LEU A 665 -12.23 46.29 12.48
CA LEU A 665 -12.96 47.22 11.63
C LEU A 665 -12.06 47.74 10.50
N ASN A 666 -12.57 47.72 9.28
CA ASN A 666 -11.98 48.43 8.15
C ASN A 666 -12.44 49.90 8.11
N ALA A 667 -11.99 50.68 7.13
CA ALA A 667 -12.32 52.10 6.96
C ALA A 667 -13.83 52.35 6.72
N ALA A 668 -14.58 51.36 6.26
CA ALA A 668 -16.02 51.44 6.06
C ALA A 668 -16.83 51.03 7.31
N GLY A 669 -16.16 50.68 8.42
CA GLY A 669 -16.81 50.23 9.65
C GLY A 669 -17.31 48.78 9.59
N ARG A 670 -16.83 47.97 8.64
CA ARG A 670 -17.12 46.53 8.57
C ARG A 670 -16.10 45.74 9.37
N LEU A 671 -16.57 44.78 10.16
CA LEU A 671 -15.71 43.76 10.76
C LEU A 671 -15.17 42.81 9.68
N VAL A 672 -13.85 42.76 9.55
CA VAL A 672 -13.16 41.88 8.61
C VAL A 672 -12.52 40.72 9.36
N PRO A 673 -13.04 39.48 9.20
CA PRO A 673 -12.44 38.29 9.76
C PRO A 673 -11.11 37.96 9.08
N GLN A 674 -10.14 37.61 9.90
CA GLN A 674 -8.80 37.19 9.52
C GLN A 674 -8.55 35.83 10.16
N LEU A 675 -8.28 34.83 9.34
CA LEU A 675 -8.11 33.45 9.77
C LEU A 675 -6.71 32.98 9.40
N GLN A 676 -6.12 32.17 10.27
CA GLN A 676 -4.92 31.40 9.98
C GLN A 676 -5.24 29.92 10.04
N PHE A 677 -4.66 29.16 9.11
CA PHE A 677 -4.67 27.70 9.16
C PHE A 677 -3.30 27.15 8.75
N ASN A 678 -2.54 26.69 9.74
CA ASN A 678 -1.18 26.17 9.58
C ASN A 678 -1.12 24.72 10.08
N LEU A 679 -0.44 23.86 9.32
CA LEU A 679 -0.25 22.44 9.63
C LEU A 679 1.21 22.03 9.82
N GLN A 680 2.17 22.93 9.57
CA GLN A 680 3.61 22.65 9.55
C GLN A 680 4.13 22.05 10.85
N ASP A 681 3.64 22.54 12.00
CA ASP A 681 4.09 22.10 13.33
C ASP A 681 3.19 20.99 13.93
N GLU A 682 2.15 20.58 13.22
CA GLU A 682 1.24 19.55 13.70
C GLU A 682 1.75 18.14 13.41
N ALA A 683 1.40 17.20 14.28
CA ALA A 683 1.76 15.79 14.10
C ALA A 683 1.34 15.27 12.72
N ASN A 684 2.26 14.56 12.05
CA ASN A 684 2.08 14.03 10.69
C ASN A 684 1.77 15.12 9.64
N GLY A 685 2.28 16.34 9.80
CA GLY A 685 2.01 17.46 8.87
C GLY A 685 0.56 17.92 8.89
N GLY A 686 -0.14 17.72 10.01
CA GLY A 686 -1.57 18.02 10.17
C GLY A 686 -2.49 16.80 10.11
N GLY A 687 -2.01 15.61 9.78
CA GLY A 687 -2.74 14.35 9.97
C GLY A 687 -4.14 14.28 9.33
N GLY A 688 -4.39 15.03 8.25
CA GLY A 688 -5.68 15.06 7.54
C GLY A 688 -6.66 16.15 8.02
N TRP A 689 -6.24 17.09 8.86
CA TRP A 689 -7.04 18.27 9.19
C TRP A 689 -7.25 19.16 7.95
N ILE A 690 -8.50 19.55 7.73
CA ILE A 690 -8.91 20.57 6.76
C ILE A 690 -9.86 21.55 7.44
N MET A 691 -9.95 22.76 6.87
CA MET A 691 -10.94 23.74 7.28
C MET A 691 -12.05 23.81 6.21
N LEU A 692 -13.30 23.73 6.65
CA LEU A 692 -14.49 23.75 5.78
C LEU A 692 -15.34 24.98 6.08
N TRP A 693 -15.66 25.75 5.05
CA TRP A 693 -16.42 27.00 5.13
C TRP A 693 -17.78 26.76 4.49
N ASN A 694 -18.80 26.49 5.30
CA ASN A 694 -20.14 26.18 4.83
C ASN A 694 -21.02 27.42 4.88
N LEU A 695 -21.56 27.83 3.73
CA LEU A 695 -22.51 28.93 3.63
C LEU A 695 -23.88 28.51 4.19
N VAL A 696 -24.33 29.24 5.19
CA VAL A 696 -25.69 29.14 5.73
C VAL A 696 -26.59 30.07 4.91
N LYS A 697 -27.46 29.47 4.09
CA LYS A 697 -28.25 30.14 3.02
C LYS A 697 -29.06 31.34 3.49
N ASP A 698 -29.47 31.38 4.75
CA ASP A 698 -30.46 32.37 5.23
C ASP A 698 -29.82 33.67 5.74
N LYS A 699 -28.48 33.78 5.79
CA LYS A 699 -27.78 34.92 6.46
C LYS A 699 -26.55 35.51 5.74
N GLY A 700 -26.10 34.94 4.62
CA GLY A 700 -24.81 35.31 4.03
C GLY A 700 -23.61 34.98 4.93
N THR A 701 -23.84 34.13 5.94
CA THR A 701 -22.89 33.73 6.97
C THR A 701 -22.23 32.43 6.60
N VAL A 702 -20.92 32.34 6.84
CA VAL A 702 -20.12 31.13 6.70
C VAL A 702 -19.87 30.55 8.09
N GLU A 703 -20.22 29.28 8.26
CA GLU A 703 -19.82 28.45 9.39
C GLU A 703 -18.50 27.75 9.05
N VAL A 704 -17.47 27.99 9.86
CA VAL A 704 -16.16 27.38 9.72
C VAL A 704 -16.06 26.17 10.63
N SER A 705 -15.74 25.02 10.04
CA SER A 705 -15.47 23.77 10.75
C SER A 705 -14.02 23.36 10.58
N LEU A 706 -13.42 22.81 11.64
CA LEU A 706 -12.13 22.13 11.60
C LEU A 706 -12.42 20.63 11.61
N TYR A 707 -12.18 19.97 10.49
CA TYR A 707 -12.57 18.58 10.26
C TYR A 707 -11.37 17.73 9.87
N ASN A 708 -11.21 16.58 10.51
CA ASN A 708 -10.18 15.62 10.15
C ASN A 708 -10.77 14.57 9.21
N THR A 709 -10.29 14.52 7.97
CA THR A 709 -10.81 13.61 6.94
C THR A 709 -10.45 12.15 7.17
N VAL A 710 -9.43 11.88 7.98
CA VAL A 710 -8.95 10.52 8.28
C VAL A 710 -9.68 9.93 9.47
N THR A 711 -9.83 10.69 10.56
CA THR A 711 -10.53 10.21 11.76
C THR A 711 -12.03 10.47 11.72
N SER A 712 -12.51 11.26 10.75
CA SER A 712 -13.91 11.70 10.64
C SER A 712 -14.41 12.44 11.89
N GLN A 713 -13.55 13.25 12.50
CA GLN A 713 -13.86 14.00 13.72
C GLN A 713 -13.72 15.50 13.51
N TYR A 714 -14.57 16.25 14.19
CA TYR A 714 -14.40 17.69 14.35
C TYR A 714 -13.44 17.98 15.51
N ARG A 715 -12.66 19.05 15.39
CA ARG A 715 -11.75 19.45 16.48
C ARG A 715 -12.54 19.80 17.73
N ASP A 716 -12.07 19.31 18.87
CA ASP A 716 -12.72 19.43 20.18
C ASP A 716 -14.17 18.93 20.22
N GLY A 717 -14.58 18.09 19.26
CA GLY A 717 -15.95 17.61 19.11
C GLY A 717 -16.96 18.69 18.68
N LYS A 718 -16.49 19.87 18.25
CA LYS A 718 -17.34 21.01 17.91
C LYS A 718 -17.52 21.12 16.39
N PRO A 719 -18.75 20.97 15.85
CA PRO A 719 -18.97 21.03 14.41
C PRO A 719 -18.75 22.42 13.82
N VAL A 720 -18.86 23.47 14.63
CA VAL A 720 -18.59 24.86 14.25
C VAL A 720 -17.52 25.43 15.17
N TRP A 721 -16.44 25.93 14.58
CA TRP A 721 -15.35 26.63 15.25
C TRP A 721 -15.60 28.14 15.30
N ARG A 722 -16.00 28.74 14.17
CA ARG A 722 -16.27 30.18 14.02
C ARG A 722 -17.36 30.43 12.99
N GLU A 723 -17.96 31.61 13.06
CA GLU A 723 -18.94 32.10 12.09
C GLU A 723 -18.61 33.55 11.72
N PHE A 724 -18.75 33.91 10.45
CA PHE A 724 -18.61 35.30 10.00
C PHE A 724 -19.42 35.56 8.73
N LYS A 725 -19.70 36.84 8.44
CA LYS A 725 -20.46 37.24 7.25
C LYS A 725 -19.55 37.45 6.04
N VAL A 726 -19.89 36.81 4.93
CA VAL A 726 -19.25 37.04 3.62
C VAL A 726 -20.12 37.92 2.75
N PHE A 727 -21.42 37.61 2.64
CA PHE A 727 -22.38 38.35 1.82
C PHE A 727 -23.15 39.40 2.63
#